data_AF-A0A0G1PDP0-F1
#
_entry.id   AF-A0A0G1PDP0-F1
#
_cell.length_a   1.000
_cell.length_b   1.000
_cell.length_c   1.000
_cell.angle_alpha   90.00
_cell.angle_beta   90.00
_cell.angle_gamma   90.00
#
_symmetry.space_group_name_H-M   'P 1'
#
loop_
_entity.id
_entity.type
_entity.pdbx_description
1 polymer ?
#
loop_
_entity_poly.entity_id
_entity_poly.type
_entity_poly.pdbx_seq_one_letter_code
_entity_poly.pdbx_strand_id
1 'polypeptide(L)'
;MVQIIKWPRYLVISLILTALNLIMPEELKYFSGILYLLFFAFVFGNWLFIKNSLSCKLLFGFLFLLSLASIIGSAFFYFGQLTLFSQTVTLILIPALLLPLVLHKPLVIEWPNKILGRVNPKIFFLTLAYFGFLATIVYLLTTSQTDASIRSPWEVVPPEIFLLYFFASFILLAVLFFSRSRASVLLVSVHFFISFSVAWLVYKIGFDYDPFIHQTNETLIWQTGTLLPKPFYYIGQYSLIIFFGRLLNLSLVWLDKLLVPLLAAVYLPLTVYHAFKDNFKFKTNHLAVIVGLLLFLPFTNFISTTPQSLANTLFLITIFLSLYFLAHPRASFWPLLVLALTTFLVHPLAGIPCLFFVILLLLYHRFRLKIPSLLHQGIFWELFIIACLALPAAFLINAKTVAQLQVGLNSHWPANLIVALTSADLSLFYRPYINVYDLIYNYGNNLVPLFFLLTIVGLWYLSRRSRLKIFVIYICLSFILLINYVFLVAGLSFFNLLSSEQQIYPARILSLSAYSLLPFLVFGLYLILQKVIQQKGLFILLLTALTALALTNSFYLSYPRVDQITEDHGYSTSATDVKTVNFLEQLNQGQPYVVLAAQPISAAAIKTLGFKYYYNGFYFYPVPTGERLYQLYEDLAYNNEKTADVMATVRYLTGVNTVYFILTDYWFNASDLILQHKDSADHWYAIDGKNFIFEYVN
;
A
#
# COMPACT_ATOMS: atom_id res chain seq x y z
N MET A 1 34.21 -2.78 20.13
CA MET A 1 35.21 -3.21 19.12
C MET A 1 34.90 -2.51 17.81
N VAL A 2 35.87 -1.85 17.17
CA VAL A 2 35.68 -1.14 15.90
C VAL A 2 36.38 -1.93 14.80
N GLN A 3 35.65 -2.34 13.77
CA GLN A 3 36.19 -3.05 12.61
C GLN A 3 36.08 -2.19 11.36
N ILE A 4 37.17 -2.12 10.59
CA ILE A 4 37.25 -1.31 9.35
C ILE A 4 37.39 -2.24 8.15
N ILE A 5 36.48 -2.11 7.18
CA ILE A 5 36.53 -2.83 5.91
C ILE A 5 36.89 -1.82 4.81
N LYS A 6 38.07 -2.03 4.19
CA LYS A 6 38.54 -1.27 3.02
C LYS A 6 38.08 -1.93 1.72
N TRP A 7 38.17 -1.20 0.61
CA TRP A 7 37.71 -1.65 -0.71
C TRP A 7 38.21 -3.04 -1.15
N PRO A 8 39.46 -3.51 -0.87
CA PRO A 8 39.87 -4.84 -1.33
C PRO A 8 39.11 -5.95 -0.59
N ARG A 9 38.91 -5.78 0.73
CA ARG A 9 38.11 -6.70 1.54
C ARG A 9 36.64 -6.66 1.15
N TYR A 10 36.12 -5.48 0.82
CA TYR A 10 34.76 -5.35 0.30
C TYR A 10 34.57 -6.15 -1.00
N LEU A 11 35.52 -6.09 -1.94
CA LEU A 11 35.46 -6.87 -3.18
C LEU A 11 35.46 -8.37 -2.90
N VAL A 12 36.34 -8.85 -2.02
CA VAL A 12 36.40 -10.27 -1.65
C VAL A 12 35.09 -10.73 -1.02
N ILE A 13 34.56 -9.99 -0.04
CA ILE A 13 33.28 -10.32 0.62
C ILE A 13 32.13 -10.30 -0.41
N SER A 14 32.11 -9.29 -1.28
CA SER A 14 31.07 -9.16 -2.32
C SER A 14 31.11 -10.33 -3.30
N LEU A 15 32.30 -10.72 -3.77
CA LEU A 15 32.47 -11.88 -4.65
C LEU A 15 32.01 -13.17 -3.97
N ILE A 16 32.38 -13.38 -2.70
CA ILE A 16 31.95 -14.55 -1.92
C ILE A 16 30.43 -14.55 -1.79
N LEU A 17 29.81 -13.46 -1.34
CA LEU A 17 28.36 -13.42 -1.14
C LEU A 17 27.58 -13.57 -2.45
N THR A 18 28.04 -12.95 -3.54
CA THR A 18 27.43 -13.14 -4.86
C THR A 18 27.59 -14.58 -5.35
N ALA A 19 28.78 -15.17 -5.27
CA ALA A 19 29.03 -16.56 -5.66
C ALA A 19 28.21 -17.55 -4.81
N LEU A 20 28.11 -17.34 -3.50
CA LEU A 20 27.27 -18.14 -2.62
C LEU A 20 25.81 -18.10 -3.05
N ASN A 21 25.28 -16.95 -3.45
CA ASN A 21 23.90 -16.87 -3.93
C ASN A 21 23.66 -17.55 -5.28
N LEU A 22 24.69 -17.63 -6.13
CA LEU A 22 24.58 -18.26 -7.45
C LEU A 22 24.74 -19.79 -7.40
N ILE A 23 25.54 -20.30 -6.45
CA ILE A 23 25.95 -21.71 -6.41
C ILE A 23 25.22 -22.51 -5.32
N MET A 24 24.70 -21.85 -4.27
CA MET A 24 24.07 -22.56 -3.15
C MET A 24 22.83 -23.36 -3.59
N PRO A 25 22.64 -24.57 -3.00
CA PRO A 25 21.40 -25.33 -3.14
C PRO A 25 20.17 -24.51 -2.74
N GLU A 26 19.02 -24.85 -3.32
CA GLU A 26 17.77 -24.12 -3.15
C GLU A 26 17.31 -24.00 -1.68
N GLU A 27 17.61 -25.01 -0.87
CA GLU A 27 17.29 -25.03 0.56
C GLU A 27 18.13 -24.05 1.38
N LEU A 28 19.33 -23.70 0.88
CA LEU A 28 20.27 -22.79 1.55
C LEU A 28 20.27 -21.37 0.97
N LYS A 29 19.59 -21.15 -0.17
CA LYS A 29 19.45 -19.82 -0.81
C LYS A 29 18.87 -18.78 0.14
N TYR A 30 17.92 -19.16 1.01
CA TYR A 30 17.37 -18.25 2.01
C TYR A 30 18.47 -17.65 2.92
N PHE A 31 19.41 -18.47 3.40
CA PHE A 31 20.49 -18.01 4.28
C PHE A 31 21.51 -17.15 3.54
N SER A 32 21.97 -17.58 2.36
CA SER A 32 22.92 -16.80 1.56
C SER A 32 22.32 -15.48 1.07
N GLY A 33 21.03 -15.48 0.74
CA GLY A 33 20.27 -14.29 0.35
C GLY A 33 20.12 -13.29 1.49
N ILE A 34 19.83 -13.75 2.71
CA ILE A 34 19.81 -12.87 3.90
C ILE A 34 21.18 -12.25 4.15
N LEU A 35 22.26 -13.04 4.10
CA LEU A 35 23.62 -12.52 4.28
C LEU A 35 23.97 -11.47 3.23
N TYR A 36 23.58 -11.70 1.98
CA TYR A 36 23.71 -10.74 0.88
C TYR A 36 22.97 -9.43 1.20
N LEU A 37 21.67 -9.52 1.55
CA LEU A 37 20.85 -8.36 1.86
C LEU A 37 21.39 -7.58 3.05
N LEU A 38 21.76 -8.26 4.15
CA LEU A 38 22.30 -7.61 5.35
C LEU A 38 23.63 -6.89 5.07
N PHE A 39 24.53 -7.52 4.32
CA PHE A 39 25.82 -6.92 4.00
C PHE A 39 25.65 -5.69 3.11
N PHE A 40 24.91 -5.79 2.00
CA PHE A 40 24.74 -4.65 1.09
C PHE A 40 23.83 -3.56 1.66
N ALA A 41 22.87 -3.92 2.52
CA ALA A 41 22.15 -2.94 3.33
C ALA A 41 23.12 -2.17 4.25
N PHE A 42 24.01 -2.88 4.95
CA PHE A 42 25.01 -2.21 5.78
C PHE A 42 25.93 -1.29 4.97
N VAL A 43 26.41 -1.72 3.80
CA VAL A 43 27.25 -0.92 2.90
C VAL A 43 26.55 0.38 2.52
N PHE A 44 25.31 0.27 2.04
CA PHE A 44 24.51 1.43 1.62
C PHE A 44 24.24 2.38 2.79
N GLY A 45 23.78 1.84 3.92
CA GLY A 45 23.43 2.62 5.09
C GLY A 45 24.62 3.27 5.79
N ASN A 46 25.79 2.62 5.78
CA ASN A 46 27.00 3.18 6.36
C ASN A 46 27.41 4.48 5.65
N TRP A 47 27.15 4.62 4.35
CA TRP A 47 27.45 5.86 3.64
C TRP A 47 26.50 7.00 4.01
N LEU A 48 25.20 6.73 4.14
CA LEU A 48 24.19 7.76 4.40
C LEU A 48 24.10 8.19 5.86
N PHE A 49 24.29 7.24 6.77
CA PHE A 49 24.04 7.42 8.20
C PHE A 49 25.28 7.03 9.01
N ILE A 50 26.46 7.52 8.60
CA ILE A 50 27.77 7.20 9.21
C ILE A 50 27.73 7.31 10.73
N LYS A 51 27.11 8.37 11.25
CA LYS A 51 27.07 8.70 12.69
C LYS A 51 25.93 8.01 13.46
N ASN A 52 25.08 7.26 12.78
CA ASN A 52 23.94 6.59 13.41
C ASN A 52 24.31 5.16 13.82
N SER A 53 23.46 4.56 14.66
CA SER A 53 23.65 3.18 15.13
C SER A 53 23.62 2.16 13.98
N LEU A 54 24.29 1.03 14.17
CA LEU A 54 24.32 -0.09 13.22
C LEU A 54 22.93 -0.48 12.70
N SER A 55 21.92 -0.56 13.58
CA SER A 55 20.54 -0.87 13.20
C SER A 55 19.94 0.17 12.25
N CYS A 56 20.25 1.45 12.43
CA CYS A 56 19.77 2.52 11.55
C CYS A 56 20.42 2.42 10.16
N LYS A 57 21.73 2.13 10.12
CA LYS A 57 22.45 1.84 8.88
C LYS A 57 21.82 0.66 8.14
N LEU A 58 21.63 -0.47 8.83
CA LEU A 58 21.01 -1.66 8.23
C LEU A 58 19.59 -1.38 7.72
N LEU A 59 18.73 -0.77 8.53
CA LEU A 59 17.33 -0.53 8.17
C LEU A 59 17.21 0.40 6.96
N PHE A 60 17.75 1.62 7.02
CA PHE A 60 17.64 2.52 5.87
C PHE A 60 18.46 2.04 4.67
N GLY A 61 19.60 1.40 4.89
CA GLY A 61 20.36 0.79 3.82
C GLY A 61 19.60 -0.32 3.10
N PHE A 62 18.82 -1.12 3.83
CA PHE A 62 17.93 -2.13 3.26
C PHE A 62 16.86 -1.48 2.37
N LEU A 63 16.19 -0.42 2.85
CA LEU A 63 15.21 0.33 2.05
C LEU A 63 15.77 0.81 0.70
N PHE A 64 16.98 1.38 0.69
CA PHE A 64 17.60 1.84 -0.55
C PHE A 64 18.10 0.71 -1.44
N LEU A 65 18.54 -0.40 -0.83
CA LEU A 65 18.86 -1.62 -1.58
C LEU A 65 17.63 -2.14 -2.32
N LEU A 66 16.46 -2.17 -1.67
CA LEU A 66 15.20 -2.54 -2.33
C LEU A 66 14.86 -1.56 -3.46
N SER A 67 14.95 -0.27 -3.18
CA SER A 67 14.66 0.75 -4.19
C SER A 67 15.58 0.62 -5.41
N LEU A 68 16.86 0.32 -5.20
CA LEU A 68 17.83 0.05 -6.26
C LEU A 68 17.49 -1.23 -7.04
N ALA A 69 17.15 -2.33 -6.35
CA ALA A 69 16.76 -3.58 -6.98
C ALA A 69 15.49 -3.40 -7.85
N SER A 70 14.52 -2.63 -7.36
CA SER A 70 13.30 -2.25 -8.10
C SER A 70 13.63 -1.48 -9.38
N ILE A 71 14.54 -0.49 -9.31
CA ILE A 71 14.95 0.31 -10.48
C ILE A 71 15.69 -0.55 -11.51
N ILE A 72 16.66 -1.36 -11.07
CA ILE A 72 17.45 -2.23 -11.95
C ILE A 72 16.53 -3.26 -12.62
N GLY A 73 15.67 -3.92 -11.85
CA GLY A 73 14.70 -4.88 -12.38
C GLY A 73 13.72 -4.23 -13.37
N SER A 74 13.24 -3.02 -13.07
CA SER A 74 12.40 -2.27 -14.01
C SER A 74 13.14 -1.93 -15.31
N ALA A 75 14.41 -1.55 -15.23
CA ALA A 75 15.23 -1.30 -16.41
C ALA A 75 15.38 -2.57 -17.27
N PHE A 76 15.67 -3.71 -16.66
CA PHE A 76 15.70 -5.00 -17.38
C PHE A 76 14.36 -5.34 -18.00
N PHE A 77 13.26 -5.10 -17.29
CA PHE A 77 11.93 -5.35 -17.82
C PHE A 77 11.63 -4.49 -19.06
N TYR A 78 11.92 -3.19 -19.04
CA TYR A 78 11.61 -2.32 -20.19
C TYR A 78 12.56 -2.54 -21.36
N PHE A 79 13.88 -2.62 -21.12
CA PHE A 79 14.89 -2.74 -22.17
C PHE A 79 15.21 -4.19 -22.59
N GLY A 80 14.62 -5.18 -21.93
CA GLY A 80 14.86 -6.59 -22.21
C GLY A 80 13.78 -7.47 -21.59
N GLN A 81 14.23 -8.45 -20.80
CA GLN A 81 13.40 -9.41 -20.08
C GLN A 81 13.94 -9.65 -18.67
N LEU A 82 13.06 -9.90 -17.71
CA LEU A 82 13.36 -10.23 -16.32
C LEU A 82 13.61 -11.74 -16.11
N THR A 83 14.59 -12.29 -16.82
CA THR A 83 14.98 -13.72 -16.77
C THR A 83 15.97 -14.03 -15.64
N LEU A 84 16.31 -15.30 -15.44
CA LEU A 84 17.35 -15.70 -14.47
C LEU A 84 18.68 -14.96 -14.75
N PHE A 85 19.02 -14.75 -16.03
CA PHE A 85 20.19 -13.97 -16.43
C PHE A 85 20.14 -12.53 -15.89
N SER A 86 19.02 -11.82 -16.10
CA SER A 86 18.87 -10.44 -15.60
C SER A 86 19.06 -10.34 -14.08
N GLN A 87 18.69 -11.38 -13.35
CA GLN A 87 18.80 -11.45 -11.89
C GLN A 87 20.24 -11.72 -11.46
N THR A 88 20.94 -12.65 -12.11
CA THR A 88 22.38 -12.84 -11.92
C THR A 88 23.14 -11.54 -12.17
N VAL A 89 22.80 -10.83 -13.24
CA VAL A 89 23.41 -9.53 -13.54
C VAL A 89 23.03 -8.50 -12.47
N THR A 90 21.80 -8.48 -11.97
CA THR A 90 21.37 -7.61 -10.86
C THR A 90 22.20 -7.88 -9.59
N LEU A 91 22.44 -9.14 -9.24
CA LEU A 91 23.25 -9.53 -8.07
C LEU A 91 24.71 -9.11 -8.19
N ILE A 92 25.24 -8.98 -9.41
CA ILE A 92 26.59 -8.48 -9.69
C ILE A 92 26.61 -6.94 -9.74
N LEU A 93 25.60 -6.32 -10.35
CA LEU A 93 25.48 -4.87 -10.51
C LEU A 93 25.37 -4.14 -9.18
N ILE A 94 24.60 -4.66 -8.22
CA ILE A 94 24.45 -4.02 -6.90
C ILE A 94 25.82 -3.80 -6.22
N PRO A 95 26.68 -4.83 -6.02
CA PRO A 95 28.00 -4.64 -5.46
C PRO A 95 28.87 -3.67 -6.27
N ALA A 96 28.79 -3.73 -7.61
CA ALA A 96 29.55 -2.85 -8.49
C ALA A 96 29.14 -1.38 -8.32
N LEU A 97 27.83 -1.10 -8.25
CA LEU A 97 27.27 0.25 -8.05
C LEU A 97 27.58 0.81 -6.65
N LEU A 98 27.79 -0.05 -5.66
CA LEU A 98 28.15 0.36 -4.29
C LEU A 98 29.66 0.53 -4.09
N LEU A 99 30.50 -0.01 -4.98
CA LEU A 99 31.96 0.11 -4.89
C LEU A 99 32.46 1.56 -4.79
N PRO A 100 31.97 2.55 -5.57
CA PRO A 100 32.39 3.95 -5.45
C PRO A 100 32.18 4.51 -4.04
N LEU A 101 31.13 4.07 -3.32
CA LEU A 101 30.85 4.52 -1.96
C LEU A 101 31.92 4.06 -0.98
N VAL A 102 32.38 2.81 -1.14
CA VAL A 102 33.43 2.19 -0.31
C VAL A 102 34.82 2.72 -0.66
N LEU A 103 35.07 3.05 -1.94
CA LEU A 103 36.30 3.72 -2.36
C LEU A 103 36.41 5.12 -1.75
N HIS A 104 35.30 5.84 -1.69
CA HIS A 104 35.28 7.18 -1.10
C HIS A 104 35.46 7.15 0.43
N LYS A 105 34.82 6.21 1.13
CA LYS A 105 34.94 6.05 2.59
C LYS A 105 34.92 4.57 3.00
N PRO A 106 35.87 4.12 3.86
CA PRO A 106 35.87 2.76 4.35
C PRO A 106 34.64 2.49 5.24
N LEU A 107 34.23 1.22 5.28
CA LEU A 107 33.11 0.80 6.13
C LEU A 107 33.58 0.69 7.58
N VAL A 108 32.82 1.27 8.50
CA VAL A 108 33.13 1.27 9.93
C VAL A 108 32.00 0.57 10.68
N ILE A 109 32.32 -0.59 11.24
CA ILE A 109 31.42 -1.36 12.09
C ILE A 109 31.79 -1.05 13.54
N GLU A 110 30.88 -0.37 14.23
CA GLU A 110 30.95 -0.16 15.66
C GLU A 110 29.96 -1.10 16.34
N TRP A 111 30.50 -2.14 16.99
CA TRP A 111 29.68 -3.05 17.76
C TRP A 111 29.21 -2.37 19.05
N PRO A 112 27.92 -2.47 19.40
CA PRO A 112 27.41 -1.89 20.64
C PRO A 112 28.11 -2.52 21.85
N ASN A 113 28.74 -1.71 22.69
CA ASN A 113 29.52 -2.16 23.86
C ASN A 113 28.65 -2.80 24.98
N LYS A 114 27.31 -2.67 24.92
CA LYS A 114 26.35 -3.35 25.79
C LYS A 114 25.07 -3.66 25.01
N ILE A 115 24.73 -4.94 24.88
CA ILE A 115 23.51 -5.42 24.19
C ILE A 115 22.30 -5.41 25.14
N LEU A 116 22.52 -5.70 26.42
CA LEU A 116 21.47 -5.78 27.45
C LEU A 116 21.70 -4.69 28.52
N GLY A 117 20.84 -3.68 28.54
CA GLY A 117 20.72 -2.76 29.66
C GLY A 117 19.87 -3.36 30.78
N ARG A 118 19.96 -2.82 32.01
CA ARG A 118 19.03 -3.18 33.09
C ARG A 118 17.60 -2.83 32.65
N VAL A 119 16.73 -3.84 32.52
CA VAL A 119 15.32 -3.67 32.20
C VAL A 119 14.55 -3.45 33.50
N ASN A 120 13.67 -2.45 33.53
CA ASN A 120 12.78 -2.26 34.66
C ASN A 120 11.78 -3.44 34.72
N PRO A 121 11.67 -4.17 35.85
CA PRO A 121 10.82 -5.36 35.93
C PRO A 121 9.36 -5.04 35.63
N LYS A 122 8.83 -3.87 36.03
CA LYS A 122 7.46 -3.46 35.70
C LYS A 122 7.27 -3.33 34.18
N ILE A 123 8.23 -2.71 33.50
CA ILE A 123 8.19 -2.56 32.03
C ILE A 123 8.32 -3.94 31.37
N PHE A 124 9.15 -4.83 31.91
CA PHE A 124 9.29 -6.20 31.42
C PHE A 124 7.98 -6.98 31.49
N PHE A 125 7.31 -7.01 32.65
CA PHE A 125 6.04 -7.71 32.82
C PHE A 125 4.90 -7.10 31.99
N LEU A 126 4.83 -5.76 31.87
CA LEU A 126 3.88 -5.11 30.97
C LEU A 126 4.15 -5.48 29.50
N THR A 127 5.42 -5.51 29.10
CA THR A 127 5.81 -5.91 27.73
C THR A 127 5.46 -7.39 27.47
N LEU A 128 5.66 -8.27 28.46
CA LEU A 128 5.26 -9.67 28.37
C LEU A 128 3.73 -9.83 28.24
N ALA A 129 2.96 -9.10 29.06
CA ALA A 129 1.50 -9.09 28.98
C ALA A 129 1.03 -8.59 27.61
N TYR A 130 1.65 -7.51 27.09
CA TYR A 130 1.40 -7.01 25.74
C TYR A 130 1.60 -8.09 24.66
N PHE A 131 2.73 -8.81 24.68
CA PHE A 131 2.95 -9.91 23.75
C PHE A 131 1.97 -11.06 23.93
N GLY A 132 1.51 -11.31 25.16
CA GLY A 132 0.41 -12.24 25.44
C GLY A 132 -0.86 -11.87 24.69
N PHE A 133 -1.31 -10.61 24.80
CA PHE A 133 -2.48 -10.11 24.05
C PHE A 133 -2.28 -10.22 22.54
N LEU A 134 -1.11 -9.84 22.01
CA LEU A 134 -0.82 -9.96 20.58
C LEU A 134 -0.86 -11.42 20.10
N ALA A 135 -0.30 -12.35 20.88
CA ALA A 135 -0.31 -13.77 20.55
C ALA A 135 -1.75 -14.31 20.51
N THR A 136 -2.60 -13.91 21.46
CA THR A 136 -4.03 -14.26 21.45
C THR A 136 -4.75 -13.67 20.25
N ILE A 137 -4.47 -12.42 19.87
CA ILE A 137 -5.05 -11.79 18.66
C ILE A 137 -4.67 -12.60 17.41
N VAL A 138 -3.38 -12.91 17.24
CA VAL A 138 -2.91 -13.71 16.10
C VAL A 138 -3.57 -15.08 16.09
N TYR A 139 -3.68 -15.74 17.24
CA TYR A 139 -4.36 -17.03 17.38
C TYR A 139 -5.84 -16.96 16.96
N LEU A 140 -6.58 -15.94 17.42
CA LEU A 140 -7.99 -15.77 17.01
C LEU A 140 -8.11 -15.50 15.51
N LEU A 141 -7.26 -14.66 14.94
CA LEU A 141 -7.28 -14.36 13.51
C LEU A 141 -6.98 -15.61 12.66
N THR A 142 -5.99 -16.42 13.04
CA THR A 142 -5.63 -17.64 12.29
C THR A 142 -6.65 -18.76 12.45
N THR A 143 -7.26 -18.90 13.62
CA THR A 143 -8.31 -19.91 13.87
C THR A 143 -9.66 -19.52 13.26
N SER A 144 -9.88 -18.23 13.00
CA SER A 144 -11.07 -17.72 12.30
C SER A 144 -10.90 -17.65 10.78
N GLN A 145 -9.85 -18.28 10.24
CA GLN A 145 -9.63 -18.33 8.79
C GLN A 145 -10.81 -18.96 8.07
N THR A 146 -11.16 -18.37 6.93
CA THR A 146 -12.23 -18.89 6.08
C THR A 146 -11.82 -18.93 4.61
N ASP A 147 -12.33 -19.94 3.91
CA ASP A 147 -12.34 -20.03 2.44
C ASP A 147 -13.75 -19.85 1.87
N ALA A 148 -14.73 -19.47 2.69
CA ALA A 148 -16.04 -19.03 2.24
C ALA A 148 -15.97 -17.59 1.70
N SER A 149 -16.97 -17.22 0.89
CA SER A 149 -17.14 -15.85 0.44
C SER A 149 -17.73 -15.01 1.58
N ILE A 150 -16.99 -14.01 2.04
CA ILE A 150 -17.41 -13.09 3.11
C ILE A 150 -17.16 -11.64 2.65
N ARG A 151 -17.92 -10.70 3.21
CA ARG A 151 -17.80 -9.26 2.90
C ARG A 151 -16.87 -8.55 3.87
N SER A 152 -16.86 -8.98 5.12
CA SER A 152 -16.05 -8.41 6.19
C SER A 152 -15.32 -9.49 6.98
N PRO A 153 -14.06 -9.27 7.41
CA PRO A 153 -13.39 -10.21 8.31
C PRO A 153 -14.14 -10.34 9.65
N TRP A 154 -14.94 -9.34 10.01
CA TRP A 154 -15.69 -9.30 11.27
C TRP A 154 -16.91 -10.23 11.28
N GLU A 155 -17.28 -10.83 10.14
CA GLU A 155 -18.34 -11.85 10.08
C GLU A 155 -17.89 -13.19 10.66
N VAL A 156 -16.58 -13.48 10.64
CA VAL A 156 -16.01 -14.75 11.11
C VAL A 156 -15.10 -14.59 12.33
N VAL A 157 -14.50 -13.40 12.52
CA VAL A 157 -13.62 -13.13 13.65
C VAL A 157 -14.45 -12.79 14.91
N PRO A 158 -14.20 -13.45 16.05
CA PRO A 158 -14.93 -13.17 17.29
C PRO A 158 -14.76 -11.72 17.79
N PRO A 159 -15.83 -11.05 18.27
CA PRO A 159 -15.78 -9.65 18.73
C PRO A 159 -14.80 -9.38 19.88
N GLU A 160 -14.41 -10.42 20.64
CA GLU A 160 -13.41 -10.34 21.71
C GLU A 160 -12.08 -9.76 21.23
N ILE A 161 -11.78 -9.87 19.93
CA ILE A 161 -10.57 -9.29 19.33
C ILE A 161 -10.45 -7.79 19.61
N PHE A 162 -11.56 -7.04 19.66
CA PHE A 162 -11.55 -5.60 19.90
C PHE A 162 -11.16 -5.27 21.35
N LEU A 163 -11.60 -6.08 22.32
CA LEU A 163 -11.18 -5.95 23.71
C LEU A 163 -9.70 -6.30 23.88
N LEU A 164 -9.23 -7.37 23.23
CA LEU A 164 -7.82 -7.75 23.25
C LEU A 164 -6.94 -6.66 22.63
N TYR A 165 -7.38 -6.10 21.50
CA TYR A 165 -6.67 -5.01 20.82
C TYR A 165 -6.65 -3.74 21.68
N PHE A 166 -7.77 -3.38 22.30
CA PHE A 166 -7.85 -2.28 23.25
C PHE A 166 -6.82 -2.42 24.38
N PHE A 167 -6.77 -3.59 25.04
CA PHE A 167 -5.81 -3.83 26.12
C PHE A 167 -4.36 -3.86 25.61
N ALA A 168 -4.10 -4.42 24.43
CA ALA A 168 -2.78 -4.39 23.80
C ALA A 168 -2.34 -2.94 23.54
N SER A 169 -3.20 -2.11 22.94
CA SER A 169 -2.93 -0.69 22.70
C SER A 169 -2.75 0.10 24.00
N PHE A 170 -3.57 -0.15 25.01
CA PHE A 170 -3.48 0.50 26.31
C PHE A 170 -2.15 0.18 27.01
N ILE A 171 -1.76 -1.09 27.06
CA ILE A 171 -0.49 -1.53 27.67
C ILE A 171 0.68 -0.98 26.87
N LEU A 172 0.62 -1.01 25.54
CA LEU A 172 1.64 -0.42 24.69
C LEU A 172 1.84 1.05 25.05
N LEU A 173 0.78 1.87 25.00
CA LEU A 173 0.86 3.30 25.31
C LEU A 173 1.43 3.55 26.71
N ALA A 174 0.99 2.78 27.72
CA ALA A 174 1.55 2.84 29.06
C ALA A 174 3.07 2.55 29.06
N VAL A 175 3.52 1.48 28.41
CA VAL A 175 4.95 1.16 28.25
C VAL A 175 5.70 2.30 27.56
N LEU A 176 5.14 2.91 26.52
CA LEU A 176 5.76 4.01 25.77
C LEU A 176 5.94 5.28 26.60
N PHE A 177 4.99 5.61 27.49
CA PHE A 177 5.12 6.76 28.39
C PHE A 177 6.30 6.62 29.35
N PHE A 178 6.51 5.41 29.90
CA PHE A 178 7.51 5.14 30.92
C PHE A 178 8.88 4.70 30.36
N SER A 179 8.91 4.08 29.18
CA SER A 179 10.13 3.62 28.54
C SER A 179 10.87 4.75 27.83
N ARG A 180 12.15 4.94 28.16
CA ARG A 180 13.06 5.84 27.42
C ARG A 180 13.89 5.09 26.36
N SER A 181 13.59 3.82 26.14
CA SER A 181 14.36 2.97 25.23
C SER A 181 14.05 3.27 23.76
N ARG A 182 15.04 3.07 22.88
CA ARG A 182 14.80 3.05 21.43
C ARG A 182 14.01 1.81 20.99
N ALA A 183 14.04 0.75 21.80
CA ALA A 183 13.23 -0.47 21.58
C ALA A 183 11.72 -0.19 21.60
N SER A 184 11.28 0.93 22.18
CA SER A 184 9.88 1.37 22.12
C SER A 184 9.38 1.52 20.68
N VAL A 185 10.22 1.93 19.73
CA VAL A 185 9.82 2.04 18.32
C VAL A 185 9.59 0.67 17.70
N LEU A 186 10.36 -0.34 18.10
CA LEU A 186 10.15 -1.72 17.66
C LEU A 186 8.80 -2.26 18.16
N LEU A 187 8.43 -1.98 19.41
CA LEU A 187 7.12 -2.36 19.94
C LEU A 187 5.97 -1.72 19.13
N VAL A 188 6.14 -0.45 18.75
CA VAL A 188 5.18 0.25 17.88
C VAL A 188 5.14 -0.38 16.49
N SER A 189 6.28 -0.70 15.88
CA SER A 189 6.33 -1.40 14.59
C SER A 189 5.64 -2.78 14.65
N VAL A 190 5.83 -3.54 15.73
CA VAL A 190 5.10 -4.79 15.94
C VAL A 190 3.60 -4.54 16.03
N HIS A 191 3.17 -3.48 16.74
CA HIS A 191 1.76 -3.14 16.84
C HIS A 191 1.16 -2.82 15.48
N PHE A 192 1.82 -1.97 14.68
CA PHE A 192 1.42 -1.66 13.30
C PHE A 192 1.30 -2.93 12.46
N PHE A 193 2.27 -3.85 12.56
CA PHE A 193 2.25 -5.09 11.80
C PHE A 193 1.03 -5.95 12.14
N ILE A 194 0.69 -6.07 13.43
CA ILE A 194 -0.54 -6.76 13.86
C ILE A 194 -1.78 -6.02 13.38
N SER A 195 -1.82 -4.69 13.49
CA SER A 195 -2.93 -3.86 12.98
C SER A 195 -3.18 -4.07 11.50
N PHE A 196 -2.14 -4.33 10.69
CA PHE A 196 -2.25 -4.52 9.24
C PHE A 196 -2.52 -5.97 8.83
N SER A 197 -2.52 -6.92 9.78
CA SER A 197 -2.44 -8.35 9.47
C SER A 197 -3.76 -9.07 9.19
N VAL A 198 -4.92 -8.47 9.52
CA VAL A 198 -6.22 -9.15 9.49
C VAL A 198 -6.53 -9.71 8.09
N ALA A 199 -6.32 -8.93 7.04
CA ALA A 199 -6.67 -9.33 5.67
C ALA A 199 -5.95 -10.61 5.23
N TRP A 200 -4.62 -10.70 5.41
CA TRP A 200 -3.89 -11.90 4.98
C TRP A 200 -3.98 -13.06 5.98
N LEU A 201 -4.32 -12.78 7.25
CA LEU A 201 -4.52 -13.82 8.27
C LEU A 201 -5.91 -14.44 8.23
N VAL A 202 -6.97 -13.74 7.85
CA VAL A 202 -8.36 -14.26 7.87
C VAL A 202 -8.76 -14.86 6.52
N TYR A 203 -8.38 -14.20 5.41
CA TYR A 203 -8.78 -14.62 4.07
C TYR A 203 -7.80 -15.66 3.51
N LYS A 204 -8.20 -16.93 3.60
CA LYS A 204 -7.35 -18.08 3.22
C LYS A 204 -7.00 -18.08 1.73
N ILE A 205 -7.99 -17.78 0.87
CA ILE A 205 -7.82 -17.78 -0.59
C ILE A 205 -7.16 -16.48 -1.09
N GLY A 206 -7.69 -15.33 -0.65
CA GLY A 206 -7.17 -13.99 -0.91
C GLY A 206 -8.19 -12.92 -0.49
N PHE A 207 -7.69 -11.72 -0.23
CA PHE A 207 -8.49 -10.55 0.13
C PHE A 207 -8.72 -9.72 -1.12
N ASP A 208 -9.98 -9.47 -1.47
CA ASP A 208 -10.37 -8.70 -2.67
C ASP A 208 -9.90 -9.34 -4.00
N TYR A 209 -10.20 -8.72 -5.13
CA TYR A 209 -9.83 -9.22 -6.47
C TYR A 209 -8.43 -8.76 -6.92
N ASP A 210 -8.02 -7.55 -6.54
CA ASP A 210 -6.81 -6.86 -7.06
C ASP A 210 -5.51 -7.66 -6.84
N PRO A 211 -5.26 -8.29 -5.67
CA PRO A 211 -4.05 -9.06 -5.46
C PRO A 211 -3.89 -10.24 -6.43
N PHE A 212 -4.98 -10.84 -6.91
CA PHE A 212 -4.89 -11.95 -7.85
C PHE A 212 -4.36 -11.51 -9.21
N ILE A 213 -4.74 -10.33 -9.68
CA ILE A 213 -4.24 -9.76 -10.95
C ILE A 213 -2.73 -9.53 -10.86
N HIS A 214 -2.27 -8.97 -9.74
CA HIS A 214 -0.85 -8.70 -9.53
C HIS A 214 -0.04 -9.99 -9.39
N GLN A 215 -0.49 -10.94 -8.58
CA GLN A 215 0.18 -12.23 -8.39
C GLN A 215 0.27 -13.02 -9.70
N THR A 216 -0.80 -13.06 -10.51
CA THR A 216 -0.76 -13.74 -11.81
C THR A 216 0.21 -13.06 -12.77
N ASN A 217 0.27 -11.73 -12.81
CA ASN A 217 1.26 -11.01 -13.60
C ASN A 217 2.70 -11.29 -13.15
N GLU A 218 2.94 -11.35 -11.84
CA GLU A 218 4.25 -11.70 -11.28
C GLU A 218 4.65 -13.14 -11.65
N THR A 219 3.73 -14.09 -11.60
CA THR A 219 3.95 -15.47 -12.05
C THR A 219 4.24 -15.52 -13.56
N LEU A 220 3.52 -14.75 -14.37
CA LEU A 220 3.73 -14.70 -15.81
C LEU A 220 5.12 -14.11 -16.16
N ILE A 221 5.54 -13.03 -15.51
CA ILE A 221 6.90 -12.48 -15.67
C ILE A 221 7.95 -13.46 -15.14
N TRP A 222 7.68 -14.14 -14.02
CA TRP A 222 8.60 -15.15 -13.49
C TRP A 222 8.90 -16.24 -14.51
N GLN A 223 7.87 -16.71 -15.22
CA GLN A 223 7.93 -17.78 -16.22
C GLN A 223 8.49 -17.31 -17.57
N THR A 224 8.03 -16.16 -18.07
CA THR A 224 8.32 -15.70 -19.44
C THR A 224 9.35 -14.59 -19.53
N GLY A 225 9.67 -13.94 -18.41
CA GLY A 225 10.54 -12.77 -18.34
C GLY A 225 9.89 -11.45 -18.76
N THR A 226 8.62 -11.41 -19.20
CA THR A 226 7.99 -10.16 -19.66
C THR A 226 6.46 -10.19 -19.53
N LEU A 227 5.83 -9.03 -19.73
CA LEU A 227 4.39 -8.91 -20.03
C LEU A 227 4.26 -8.17 -21.37
N LEU A 228 3.26 -8.54 -22.17
CA LEU A 228 2.94 -7.86 -23.42
C LEU A 228 1.45 -7.50 -23.47
N PRO A 229 1.09 -6.25 -23.84
CA PRO A 229 1.99 -5.10 -24.00
C PRO A 229 2.67 -4.71 -22.67
N LYS A 230 3.87 -4.12 -22.73
CA LYS A 230 4.59 -3.69 -21.51
C LYS A 230 3.83 -2.51 -20.86
N PRO A 231 3.29 -2.66 -19.64
CA PRO A 231 2.57 -1.57 -19.00
C PRO A 231 3.54 -0.48 -18.55
N PHE A 232 3.05 0.75 -18.43
CA PHE A 232 3.84 1.90 -17.95
C PHE A 232 3.98 1.97 -16.42
N TYR A 233 3.37 1.03 -15.69
CA TYR A 233 3.22 1.06 -14.24
C TYR A 233 3.35 -0.36 -13.64
N TYR A 234 3.43 -0.44 -12.31
CA TYR A 234 3.48 -1.67 -11.47
C TYR A 234 4.79 -2.46 -11.54
N ILE A 235 5.58 -2.28 -12.59
CA ILE A 235 6.84 -2.99 -12.83
C ILE A 235 7.81 -2.87 -11.65
N GLY A 236 7.83 -1.73 -10.95
CA GLY A 236 8.67 -1.56 -9.77
C GLY A 236 8.35 -2.57 -8.65
N GLN A 237 7.07 -2.90 -8.43
CA GLN A 237 6.64 -3.91 -7.46
C GLN A 237 6.96 -5.32 -7.96
N TYR A 238 6.54 -5.64 -9.19
CA TYR A 238 6.73 -6.98 -9.75
C TYR A 238 8.22 -7.36 -9.79
N SER A 239 9.08 -6.40 -10.15
CA SER A 239 10.53 -6.59 -10.14
C SER A 239 11.07 -6.91 -8.75
N LEU A 240 10.52 -6.29 -7.70
CA LEU A 240 10.91 -6.54 -6.31
C LEU A 240 10.49 -7.94 -5.86
N ILE A 241 9.24 -8.34 -6.14
CA ILE A 241 8.73 -9.65 -5.77
C ILE A 241 9.55 -10.75 -6.44
N ILE A 242 9.86 -10.62 -7.73
CA ILE A 242 10.66 -11.59 -8.48
C ILE A 242 12.12 -11.61 -7.99
N PHE A 243 12.70 -10.44 -7.68
CA PHE A 243 14.03 -10.36 -7.08
C PHE A 243 14.10 -11.14 -5.76
N PHE A 244 13.16 -10.91 -4.85
CA PHE A 244 13.11 -11.64 -3.59
C PHE A 244 12.81 -13.13 -3.78
N GLY A 245 11.90 -13.48 -4.68
CA GLY A 245 11.54 -14.87 -4.97
C GLY A 245 12.75 -15.66 -5.44
N ARG A 246 13.59 -15.09 -6.31
CA ARG A 246 14.81 -15.75 -6.79
C ARG A 246 15.95 -15.73 -5.78
N LEU A 247 16.10 -14.64 -5.03
CA LEU A 247 17.18 -14.49 -4.05
C LEU A 247 16.97 -15.37 -2.82
N LEU A 248 15.75 -15.44 -2.31
CA LEU A 248 15.41 -16.13 -1.06
C LEU A 248 14.76 -17.49 -1.26
N ASN A 249 14.41 -17.85 -2.51
CA ASN A 249 13.61 -19.03 -2.84
C ASN A 249 12.27 -19.08 -2.10
N LEU A 250 11.56 -17.94 -2.05
CA LEU A 250 10.27 -17.82 -1.38
C LEU A 250 9.13 -17.75 -2.40
N SER A 251 7.95 -18.24 -2.00
CA SER A 251 6.73 -18.13 -2.80
C SER A 251 6.40 -16.67 -3.11
N LEU A 252 6.12 -16.38 -4.39
CA LEU A 252 5.73 -15.04 -4.84
C LEU A 252 4.46 -14.56 -4.14
N VAL A 253 3.50 -15.45 -3.91
CA VAL A 253 2.24 -15.13 -3.21
C VAL A 253 2.49 -14.66 -1.78
N TRP A 254 3.41 -15.30 -1.05
CA TRP A 254 3.75 -14.89 0.31
C TRP A 254 4.52 -13.57 0.34
N LEU A 255 5.43 -13.37 -0.62
CA LEU A 255 6.15 -12.11 -0.77
C LEU A 255 5.19 -10.96 -1.07
N ASP A 256 4.26 -11.15 -2.00
CA ASP A 256 3.24 -10.17 -2.36
C ASP A 256 2.39 -9.84 -1.13
N LYS A 257 1.74 -10.83 -0.49
CA LYS A 257 0.88 -10.62 0.70
C LYS A 257 1.55 -9.80 1.81
N LEU A 258 2.86 -9.98 2.03
CA LEU A 258 3.58 -9.37 3.15
C LEU A 258 4.32 -8.07 2.80
N LEU A 259 4.56 -7.78 1.51
CA LEU A 259 5.45 -6.68 1.11
C LEU A 259 5.03 -5.34 1.74
N VAL A 260 3.79 -4.89 1.50
CA VAL A 260 3.32 -3.61 2.02
C VAL A 260 3.09 -3.63 3.53
N PRO A 261 2.33 -4.59 4.11
CA PRO A 261 2.10 -4.60 5.55
C PRO A 261 3.39 -4.60 6.36
N LEU A 262 4.41 -5.34 5.93
CA LEU A 262 5.71 -5.38 6.60
C LEU A 262 6.51 -4.10 6.41
N LEU A 263 6.64 -3.61 5.17
CA LEU A 263 7.40 -2.39 4.90
C LEU A 263 6.77 -1.17 5.60
N ALA A 264 5.44 -1.02 5.55
CA ALA A 264 4.74 0.08 6.20
C ALA A 264 4.90 0.01 7.73
N ALA A 265 4.70 -1.16 8.33
CA ALA A 265 4.81 -1.34 9.79
C ALA A 265 6.22 -1.09 10.32
N VAL A 266 7.26 -1.39 9.54
CA VAL A 266 8.65 -1.13 9.91
C VAL A 266 9.01 0.33 9.64
N TYR A 267 8.86 0.80 8.40
CA TYR A 267 9.45 2.07 8.00
C TYR A 267 8.62 3.30 8.35
N LEU A 268 7.30 3.24 8.46
CA LEU A 268 6.53 4.41 8.89
C LEU A 268 6.88 4.81 10.32
N PRO A 269 6.88 3.90 11.33
CA PRO A 269 7.32 4.26 12.67
C PRO A 269 8.77 4.74 12.75
N LEU A 270 9.67 4.04 12.05
CA LEU A 270 11.09 4.34 12.10
C LEU A 270 11.43 5.68 11.45
N THR A 271 10.87 6.00 10.28
CA THR A 271 11.14 7.24 9.56
C THR A 271 10.64 8.44 10.34
N VAL A 272 9.43 8.39 10.89
CA VAL A 272 8.88 9.46 11.75
C VAL A 272 9.74 9.62 13.00
N TYR A 273 10.09 8.52 13.66
CA TYR A 273 10.92 8.58 14.87
C TYR A 273 12.28 9.21 14.60
N HIS A 274 12.99 8.79 13.55
CA HIS A 274 14.31 9.35 13.25
C HIS A 274 14.21 10.80 12.74
N ALA A 275 13.24 11.10 11.89
CA ALA A 275 13.03 12.43 11.34
C ALA A 275 12.80 13.48 12.44
N PHE A 276 12.06 13.16 13.49
CA PHE A 276 11.75 14.12 14.54
C PHE A 276 12.74 14.12 15.71
N LYS A 277 13.29 12.96 16.06
CA LYS A 277 14.28 12.88 17.12
C LYS A 277 15.58 13.59 16.75
N ASP A 278 16.14 13.24 15.59
CA ASP A 278 17.50 13.64 15.24
C ASP A 278 17.53 15.09 14.74
N ASN A 279 16.47 15.56 14.06
CA ASN A 279 16.42 16.91 13.49
C ASN A 279 15.76 17.95 14.40
N PHE A 280 14.80 17.56 15.24
CA PHE A 280 14.02 18.50 16.07
C PHE A 280 14.20 18.28 17.58
N LYS A 281 15.04 17.31 17.99
CA LYS A 281 15.39 17.02 19.39
C LYS A 281 14.18 16.70 20.26
N PHE A 282 13.17 16.06 19.69
CA PHE A 282 12.01 15.60 20.46
C PHE A 282 12.44 14.52 21.46
N LYS A 283 11.80 14.50 22.64
CA LYS A 283 12.09 13.48 23.65
C LYS A 283 11.70 12.09 23.13
N THR A 284 12.57 11.09 23.34
CA THR A 284 12.40 9.71 22.85
C THR A 284 11.05 9.09 23.21
N ASN A 285 10.62 9.19 24.46
CA ASN A 285 9.36 8.61 24.93
C ASN A 285 8.14 9.33 24.33
N HIS A 286 8.19 10.67 24.24
CA HIS A 286 7.12 11.45 23.59
C HIS A 286 6.95 11.03 22.13
N LEU A 287 8.07 10.89 21.42
CA LEU A 287 8.04 10.54 20.01
C LEU A 287 7.55 9.11 19.79
N ALA A 288 7.92 8.16 20.65
CA ALA A 288 7.39 6.79 20.54
C ALA A 288 5.86 6.76 20.72
N VAL A 289 5.31 7.54 21.67
CA VAL A 289 3.86 7.71 21.83
C VAL A 289 3.25 8.33 20.57
N ILE A 290 3.79 9.44 20.07
CA ILE A 290 3.26 10.12 18.86
C ILE A 290 3.26 9.22 17.65
N VAL A 291 4.29 8.40 17.48
CA VAL A 291 4.36 7.43 16.38
C VAL A 291 3.27 6.37 16.53
N GLY A 292 3.02 5.88 17.76
CA GLY A 292 1.88 4.99 18.03
C GLY A 292 0.53 5.64 17.75
N LEU A 293 0.39 6.95 18.02
CA LEU A 293 -0.83 7.72 17.73
C LEU A 293 -1.13 7.85 16.24
N LEU A 294 -0.19 7.57 15.33
CA LEU A 294 -0.49 7.63 13.89
C LEU A 294 -1.49 6.54 13.46
N LEU A 295 -1.64 5.44 14.23
CA LEU A 295 -2.70 4.45 14.01
C LEU A 295 -4.11 4.98 14.32
N PHE A 296 -4.24 6.19 14.88
CA PHE A 296 -5.53 6.87 15.01
C PHE A 296 -6.11 7.25 13.64
N LEU A 297 -5.31 7.31 12.59
CA LEU A 297 -5.82 7.45 11.23
C LEU A 297 -6.07 6.07 10.64
N PRO A 298 -7.22 5.82 10.00
CA PRO A 298 -7.49 4.58 9.29
C PRO A 298 -6.38 4.29 8.30
N PHE A 299 -5.99 3.02 8.25
CA PHE A 299 -4.77 2.55 7.60
C PHE A 299 -5.04 1.50 6.52
N THR A 300 -6.24 1.53 5.92
CA THR A 300 -6.67 0.62 4.85
C THR A 300 -5.65 0.48 3.71
N ASN A 301 -4.89 1.54 3.38
CA ASN A 301 -3.83 1.48 2.36
C ASN A 301 -2.65 0.55 2.71
N PHE A 302 -2.58 -0.01 3.92
CA PHE A 302 -1.44 -0.82 4.37
C PHE A 302 -1.81 -2.26 4.75
N ILE A 303 -3.08 -2.66 4.62
CA ILE A 303 -3.57 -4.00 5.01
C ILE A 303 -3.34 -5.06 3.93
N SER A 304 -3.17 -4.64 2.67
CA SER A 304 -2.92 -5.50 1.52
C SER A 304 -1.88 -4.86 0.59
N THR A 305 -1.16 -5.71 -0.15
CA THR A 305 -0.19 -5.25 -1.15
C THR A 305 -0.90 -5.01 -2.47
N THR A 306 -0.79 -3.77 -2.94
CA THR A 306 -1.06 -3.36 -4.31
C THR A 306 0.02 -2.37 -4.73
N PRO A 307 0.28 -2.16 -6.03
CA PRO A 307 1.24 -1.17 -6.48
C PRO A 307 0.92 0.23 -5.95
N GLN A 308 -0.36 0.60 -5.86
CA GLN A 308 -0.76 1.88 -5.25
C GLN A 308 -0.38 1.94 -3.77
N SER A 309 -0.66 0.89 -3.00
CA SER A 309 -0.35 0.83 -1.56
C SER A 309 1.17 0.88 -1.30
N LEU A 310 1.98 0.19 -2.12
CA LEU A 310 3.44 0.26 -2.05
C LEU A 310 3.95 1.66 -2.40
N ALA A 311 3.42 2.28 -3.45
CA ALA A 311 3.81 3.64 -3.84
C ALA A 311 3.41 4.67 -2.77
N ASN A 312 2.23 4.55 -2.15
CA ASN A 312 1.81 5.37 -1.02
C ASN A 312 2.76 5.22 0.18
N THR A 313 3.20 3.99 0.46
CA THR A 313 4.17 3.70 1.52
C THR A 313 5.51 4.39 1.24
N LEU A 314 6.06 4.24 0.02
CA LEU A 314 7.30 4.89 -0.39
C LEU A 314 7.19 6.42 -0.43
N PHE A 315 6.03 6.95 -0.84
CA PHE A 315 5.73 8.38 -0.80
C PHE A 315 5.81 8.93 0.63
N LEU A 316 5.13 8.30 1.58
CA LEU A 316 5.18 8.70 3.01
C LEU A 316 6.59 8.60 3.60
N ILE A 317 7.31 7.53 3.30
CA ILE A 317 8.70 7.37 3.70
C ILE A 317 9.55 8.52 3.14
N THR A 318 9.35 8.91 1.89
CA THR A 318 10.05 10.03 1.25
C THR A 318 9.72 11.36 1.92
N ILE A 319 8.45 11.61 2.24
CA ILE A 319 7.99 12.80 2.98
C ILE A 319 8.71 12.93 4.31
N PHE A 320 8.67 11.90 5.17
CA PHE A 320 9.32 11.97 6.48
C PHE A 320 10.84 11.98 6.39
N LEU A 321 11.44 11.18 5.51
CA LEU A 321 12.88 11.15 5.35
C LEU A 321 13.42 12.48 4.81
N SER A 322 12.66 13.19 3.99
CA SER A 322 13.07 14.49 3.45
C SER A 322 13.32 15.54 4.55
N LEU A 323 12.72 15.40 5.74
CA LEU A 323 13.01 16.23 6.92
C LEU A 323 14.47 16.12 7.39
N TYR A 324 15.11 14.96 7.22
CA TYR A 324 16.54 14.80 7.52
C TYR A 324 17.40 15.72 6.64
N PHE A 325 17.06 15.82 5.36
CA PHE A 325 17.78 16.66 4.40
C PHE A 325 17.56 18.16 4.63
N LEU A 326 16.37 18.54 5.12
CA LEU A 326 16.12 19.91 5.58
C LEU A 326 17.04 20.32 6.73
N ALA A 327 17.26 19.41 7.68
CA ALA A 327 18.12 19.68 8.83
C ALA A 327 19.62 19.56 8.49
N HIS A 328 19.98 18.85 7.42
CA HIS A 328 21.35 18.60 7.01
C HIS A 328 21.60 19.00 5.54
N PRO A 329 21.73 20.30 5.22
CA PRO A 329 21.84 20.80 3.84
C PRO A 329 23.04 20.29 3.02
N ARG A 330 24.02 19.65 3.69
CA ARG A 330 25.20 19.02 3.07
C ARG A 330 25.03 17.52 2.81
N ALA A 331 23.95 16.89 3.28
CA ALA A 331 23.67 15.49 3.01
C ALA A 331 23.37 15.27 1.52
N SER A 332 23.72 14.09 1.00
CA SER A 332 23.48 13.74 -0.40
C SER A 332 21.99 13.52 -0.66
N PHE A 333 21.41 14.23 -1.62
CA PHE A 333 19.98 14.13 -1.95
C PHE A 333 19.59 12.92 -2.81
N TRP A 334 20.57 12.22 -3.40
CA TRP A 334 20.33 11.04 -4.24
C TRP A 334 19.37 10.01 -3.62
N PRO A 335 19.39 9.70 -2.31
CA PRO A 335 18.48 8.71 -1.73
C PRO A 335 17.00 9.09 -1.88
N LEU A 336 16.66 10.38 -1.81
CA LEU A 336 15.29 10.84 -2.07
C LEU A 336 14.91 10.68 -3.54
N LEU A 337 15.86 10.91 -4.47
CA LEU A 337 15.64 10.70 -5.89
C LEU A 337 15.41 9.22 -6.22
N VAL A 338 16.18 8.32 -5.60
CA VAL A 338 16.01 6.87 -5.74
C VAL A 338 14.63 6.45 -5.26
N LEU A 339 14.21 6.89 -4.06
CA LEU A 339 12.88 6.59 -3.57
C LEU A 339 11.78 7.15 -4.49
N ALA A 340 11.89 8.40 -4.92
CA ALA A 340 10.90 9.00 -5.81
C ALA A 340 10.82 8.29 -7.17
N LEU A 341 11.96 7.87 -7.73
CA LEU A 341 12.01 7.08 -8.96
C LEU A 341 11.41 5.69 -8.77
N THR A 342 11.71 5.00 -7.67
CA THR A 342 11.07 3.74 -7.31
C THR A 342 9.56 3.91 -7.18
N THR A 343 9.08 4.93 -6.46
CA THR A 343 7.65 5.24 -6.33
C THR A 343 7.00 5.44 -7.69
N PHE A 344 7.67 6.11 -8.63
CA PHE A 344 7.20 6.30 -10.01
C PHE A 344 7.11 5.01 -10.81
N LEU A 345 8.13 4.15 -10.74
CA LEU A 345 8.14 2.85 -11.42
C LEU A 345 7.13 1.85 -10.83
N VAL A 346 6.80 1.99 -9.55
CA VAL A 346 5.74 1.23 -8.89
C VAL A 346 4.38 1.77 -9.32
N HIS A 347 4.10 3.07 -9.11
CA HIS A 347 2.81 3.65 -9.48
C HIS A 347 2.91 5.16 -9.81
N PRO A 348 2.66 5.58 -11.06
CA PRO A 348 2.78 6.99 -11.48
C PRO A 348 1.89 7.97 -10.70
N LEU A 349 0.69 7.56 -10.27
CA LEU A 349 -0.23 8.42 -9.50
C LEU A 349 0.42 9.04 -8.24
N ALA A 350 1.20 8.25 -7.48
CA ALA A 350 1.95 8.76 -6.33
C ALA A 350 3.37 9.20 -6.72
N GLY A 351 3.99 8.53 -7.70
CA GLY A 351 5.37 8.78 -8.07
C GLY A 351 5.63 10.08 -8.81
N ILE A 352 4.73 10.52 -9.70
CA ILE A 352 4.85 11.81 -10.38
C ILE A 352 4.88 12.96 -9.34
N PRO A 353 3.90 13.08 -8.42
CA PRO A 353 3.98 14.05 -7.33
C PRO A 353 5.24 13.90 -6.47
N CYS A 354 5.67 12.67 -6.18
CA CYS A 354 6.88 12.40 -5.41
C CYS A 354 8.15 12.95 -6.09
N LEU A 355 8.28 12.77 -7.41
CA LEU A 355 9.39 13.28 -8.20
C LEU A 355 9.41 14.80 -8.19
N PHE A 356 8.27 15.45 -8.47
CA PHE A 356 8.17 16.91 -8.40
C PHE A 356 8.48 17.46 -7.01
N PHE A 357 8.00 16.79 -5.95
CA PHE A 357 8.33 17.15 -4.58
C PHE A 357 9.84 17.15 -4.33
N VAL A 358 10.54 16.07 -4.69
CA VAL A 358 11.99 15.95 -4.47
C VAL A 358 12.77 16.96 -5.31
N ILE A 359 12.35 17.21 -6.57
CA ILE A 359 12.97 18.21 -7.45
C ILE A 359 12.78 19.63 -6.90
N LEU A 360 11.56 19.98 -6.49
CA LEU A 360 11.28 21.30 -5.91
C LEU A 360 12.01 21.48 -4.57
N LEU A 361 12.09 20.44 -3.74
CA LEU A 361 12.86 20.43 -2.50
C LEU A 361 14.35 20.70 -2.76
N LEU A 362 14.92 20.02 -3.75
CA LEU A 362 16.29 20.22 -4.23
C LEU A 362 16.52 21.67 -4.68
N LEU A 363 15.65 22.18 -5.55
CA LEU A 363 15.73 23.54 -6.07
C LEU A 363 15.66 24.56 -4.92
N TYR A 364 14.71 24.40 -4.00
CA TYR A 364 14.45 25.34 -2.91
C TYR A 364 15.57 25.38 -1.86
N HIS A 365 16.15 24.25 -1.49
CA HIS A 365 17.13 24.19 -0.39
C HIS A 365 18.59 24.11 -0.83
N ARG A 366 18.90 23.51 -1.99
CA ARG A 366 20.29 23.30 -2.44
C ARG A 366 20.75 24.37 -3.42
N PHE A 367 19.89 24.78 -4.34
CA PHE A 367 20.25 25.65 -5.46
C PHE A 367 19.87 27.12 -5.28
N ARG A 368 19.09 27.46 -4.24
CA ARG A 368 18.68 28.83 -3.94
C ARG A 368 19.84 29.84 -3.80
N LEU A 369 21.00 29.41 -3.33
CA LEU A 369 22.19 30.26 -3.18
C LEU A 369 23.13 30.22 -4.40
N LYS A 370 22.85 29.36 -5.39
CA LYS A 370 23.71 29.16 -6.58
C LYS A 370 23.16 29.81 -7.85
N ILE A 371 21.90 30.20 -7.85
CA ILE A 371 21.18 30.74 -9.01
C ILE A 371 20.71 32.16 -8.66
N PRO A 372 20.76 33.13 -9.60
CA PRO A 372 20.17 34.46 -9.39
C PRO A 372 18.71 34.38 -8.93
N SER A 373 18.31 35.24 -8.00
CA SER A 373 17.03 35.13 -7.29
C SER A 373 15.80 35.13 -8.22
N LEU A 374 15.79 35.96 -9.26
CA LEU A 374 14.69 36.04 -10.22
C LEU A 374 14.57 34.77 -11.06
N LEU A 375 15.69 34.25 -11.58
CA LEU A 375 15.71 33.01 -12.35
C LEU A 375 15.32 31.81 -11.50
N HIS A 376 15.80 31.75 -10.25
CA HIS A 376 15.42 30.70 -9.29
C HIS A 376 13.91 30.67 -9.02
N GLN A 377 13.30 31.86 -8.84
CA GLN A 377 11.86 31.99 -8.66
C GLN A 377 11.09 31.59 -9.93
N GLY A 378 11.56 32.00 -11.11
CA GLY A 378 10.96 31.62 -12.40
C GLY A 378 10.91 30.11 -12.57
N ILE A 379 12.07 29.43 -12.42
CA ILE A 379 12.16 27.96 -12.53
C ILE A 379 11.27 27.26 -11.49
N PHE A 380 11.24 27.78 -10.25
CA PHE A 380 10.40 27.20 -9.19
C PHE A 380 8.92 27.25 -9.55
N TRP A 381 8.42 28.40 -9.99
CA TRP A 381 7.01 28.56 -10.36
C TRP A 381 6.65 27.80 -11.63
N GLU A 382 7.54 27.73 -12.61
CA GLU A 382 7.36 26.91 -13.81
C GLU A 382 7.21 25.43 -13.43
N LEU A 383 8.13 24.88 -12.63
CA LEU A 383 8.03 23.50 -12.14
C LEU A 383 6.78 23.26 -11.29
N PHE A 384 6.37 24.24 -10.47
CA PHE A 384 5.15 24.15 -9.68
C PHE A 384 3.91 24.05 -10.60
N ILE A 385 3.82 24.88 -11.63
CA ILE A 385 2.71 24.86 -12.60
C ILE A 385 2.70 23.55 -13.37
N ILE A 386 3.86 23.09 -13.85
CA ILE A 386 3.98 21.79 -14.54
C ILE A 386 3.52 20.66 -13.60
N ALA A 387 3.92 20.68 -12.33
CA ALA A 387 3.50 19.68 -11.35
C ALA A 387 1.98 19.66 -11.12
N CYS A 388 1.32 20.83 -11.16
CA CYS A 388 -0.14 20.95 -11.05
C CYS A 388 -0.90 20.33 -12.23
N LEU A 389 -0.27 20.27 -13.41
CA LEU A 389 -0.86 19.73 -14.64
C LEU A 389 -0.38 18.30 -14.96
N ALA A 390 0.60 17.79 -14.22
CA ALA A 390 1.31 16.56 -14.56
C ALA A 390 0.43 15.31 -14.51
N LEU A 391 -0.45 15.14 -13.50
CA LEU A 391 -1.33 13.96 -13.46
C LEU A 391 -2.43 14.02 -14.53
N PRO A 392 -3.18 15.14 -14.71
CA PRO A 392 -4.12 15.26 -15.82
C PRO A 392 -3.47 14.97 -17.18
N ALA A 393 -2.28 15.52 -17.43
CA ALA A 393 -1.53 15.24 -18.64
C ALA A 393 -1.16 13.75 -18.76
N ALA A 394 -0.72 13.11 -17.68
CA ALA A 394 -0.39 11.68 -17.69
C ALA A 394 -1.61 10.80 -18.02
N PHE A 395 -2.80 11.12 -17.52
CA PHE A 395 -4.04 10.42 -17.88
C PHE A 395 -4.39 10.60 -19.36
N LEU A 396 -4.32 11.84 -19.88
CA LEU A 396 -4.59 12.12 -21.28
C LEU A 396 -3.57 11.47 -22.24
N ILE A 397 -2.31 11.36 -21.83
CA ILE A 397 -1.27 10.65 -22.60
C ILE A 397 -1.55 9.14 -22.58
N ASN A 398 -1.88 8.57 -21.41
CA ASN A 398 -2.19 7.15 -21.27
C ASN A 398 -3.41 6.76 -22.13
N ALA A 399 -4.44 7.60 -22.15
CA ALA A 399 -5.63 7.36 -22.97
C ALA A 399 -5.36 7.27 -24.48
N LYS A 400 -4.25 7.87 -24.95
CA LYS A 400 -3.83 7.76 -26.36
C LYS A 400 -3.00 6.52 -26.66
N THR A 401 -2.41 5.90 -25.64
CA THR A 401 -1.49 4.76 -25.81
C THR A 401 -2.14 3.42 -25.47
N VAL A 402 -3.18 3.41 -24.64
CA VAL A 402 -3.89 2.20 -24.21
C VAL A 402 -5.37 2.30 -24.56
N ALA A 403 -5.87 1.39 -25.38
CA ALA A 403 -7.25 1.40 -25.87
C ALA A 403 -8.32 1.23 -24.76
N GLN A 404 -7.94 0.65 -23.62
CA GLN A 404 -8.85 0.31 -22.52
C GLN A 404 -9.30 1.53 -21.69
N LEU A 405 -8.46 2.56 -21.54
CA LEU A 405 -8.77 3.74 -20.71
C LEU A 405 -9.08 4.96 -21.59
N GLN A 406 -10.36 5.23 -21.85
CA GLN A 406 -10.77 6.41 -22.61
C GLN A 406 -11.00 7.61 -21.69
N VAL A 407 -10.08 8.58 -21.75
CA VAL A 407 -10.16 9.84 -20.99
C VAL A 407 -10.29 11.01 -21.94
N GLY A 408 -11.25 11.90 -21.69
CA GLY A 408 -11.43 13.14 -22.42
C GLY A 408 -11.58 14.35 -21.52
N LEU A 409 -11.54 15.53 -22.12
CA LEU A 409 -11.86 16.78 -21.45
C LEU A 409 -13.37 16.89 -21.22
N ASN A 410 -13.77 17.35 -20.05
CA ASN A 410 -15.17 17.55 -19.72
C ASN A 410 -15.63 18.96 -20.14
N SER A 411 -16.63 19.05 -21.03
CA SER A 411 -17.22 20.32 -21.45
C SER A 411 -18.01 21.03 -20.34
N HIS A 412 -18.47 20.30 -19.33
CA HIS A 412 -19.24 20.82 -18.19
C HIS A 412 -18.36 21.13 -16.96
N TRP A 413 -17.05 21.32 -17.18
CA TRP A 413 -16.10 21.54 -16.08
C TRP A 413 -16.44 22.69 -15.11
N PRO A 414 -17.05 23.83 -15.51
CA PRO A 414 -17.37 24.89 -14.55
C PRO A 414 -18.45 24.46 -13.56
N ALA A 415 -19.46 23.74 -14.03
CA ALA A 415 -20.53 23.22 -13.18
C ALA A 415 -19.99 22.14 -12.23
N ASN A 416 -19.18 21.22 -12.76
CA ASN A 416 -18.55 20.17 -11.95
C ASN A 416 -17.59 20.74 -10.91
N LEU A 417 -16.89 21.84 -11.23
CA LEU A 417 -16.06 22.56 -10.27
C LEU A 417 -16.88 23.12 -9.12
N ILE A 418 -18.01 23.77 -9.42
CA ILE A 418 -18.91 24.28 -8.37
C ILE A 418 -19.38 23.12 -7.49
N VAL A 419 -19.85 22.03 -8.09
CA VAL A 419 -20.28 20.83 -7.34
C VAL A 419 -19.14 20.26 -6.50
N ALA A 420 -17.93 20.14 -7.03
CA ALA A 420 -16.78 19.62 -6.29
C ALA A 420 -16.37 20.52 -5.11
N LEU A 421 -16.57 21.84 -5.22
CA LEU A 421 -16.29 22.79 -4.16
C LEU A 421 -17.40 22.87 -3.10
N THR A 422 -18.66 22.59 -3.46
CA THR A 422 -19.83 22.69 -2.57
C THR A 422 -20.26 21.35 -1.96
N SER A 423 -19.85 20.22 -2.53
CA SER A 423 -20.20 18.88 -2.03
C SER A 423 -19.40 18.45 -0.81
N ALA A 424 -18.35 19.18 -0.44
CA ALA A 424 -17.55 18.90 0.74
C ALA A 424 -18.33 19.29 2.01
N ASP A 425 -18.94 18.29 2.66
CA ASP A 425 -19.49 18.47 4.00
C ASP A 425 -18.36 18.58 5.02
N LEU A 426 -18.09 19.81 5.46
CA LEU A 426 -17.12 20.13 6.51
C LEU A 426 -17.78 20.23 7.89
N SER A 427 -19.07 19.91 8.01
CA SER A 427 -19.75 19.94 9.29
C SER A 427 -19.23 18.85 10.23
N LEU A 428 -19.29 19.12 11.54
CA LEU A 428 -19.04 18.08 12.53
C LEU A 428 -20.19 17.08 12.45
N PHE A 429 -19.87 15.86 12.06
CA PHE A 429 -20.85 14.80 12.03
C PHE A 429 -21.24 14.45 13.47
N TYR A 430 -22.53 14.50 13.76
CA TYR A 430 -23.06 14.07 15.05
C TYR A 430 -24.23 13.13 14.84
N ARG A 431 -24.06 11.90 15.31
CA ARG A 431 -25.14 10.95 15.49
C ARG A 431 -25.41 10.74 16.99
N PRO A 432 -26.66 10.86 17.46
CA PRO A 432 -27.02 10.50 18.83
C PRO A 432 -26.60 9.07 19.15
N TYR A 433 -26.16 8.83 20.39
CA TYR A 433 -25.75 7.51 20.83
C TYR A 433 -26.96 6.61 21.04
N ILE A 434 -27.11 5.60 20.18
CA ILE A 434 -28.09 4.52 20.30
C ILE A 434 -27.36 3.20 20.58
N ASN A 435 -26.25 2.94 19.89
CA ASN A 435 -25.43 1.74 20.04
C ASN A 435 -23.93 2.05 19.93
N VAL A 436 -23.09 1.01 20.11
CA VAL A 436 -21.63 1.14 20.03
C VAL A 436 -21.13 1.64 18.66
N TYR A 437 -21.80 1.28 17.57
CA TYR A 437 -21.42 1.71 16.23
C TYR A 437 -21.57 3.22 16.08
N ASP A 438 -22.55 3.87 16.72
CA ASP A 438 -22.66 5.32 16.65
C ASP A 438 -21.41 6.04 17.20
N LEU A 439 -20.76 5.48 18.24
CA LEU A 439 -19.46 6.02 18.72
C LEU A 439 -18.34 5.81 17.69
N ILE A 440 -18.30 4.63 17.08
CA ILE A 440 -17.29 4.29 16.07
C ILE A 440 -17.42 5.20 14.84
N TYR A 441 -18.64 5.41 14.35
CA TYR A 441 -18.89 6.23 13.17
C TYR A 441 -18.83 7.72 13.46
N ASN A 442 -19.22 8.17 14.66
CA ASN A 442 -18.93 9.53 15.11
C ASN A 442 -17.42 9.78 15.13
N TYR A 443 -16.64 8.82 15.63
CA TYR A 443 -15.19 8.89 15.57
C TYR A 443 -14.70 8.98 14.12
N GLY A 444 -15.07 8.03 13.26
CA GLY A 444 -14.62 7.94 11.87
C GLY A 444 -14.94 9.19 11.05
N ASN A 445 -16.19 9.67 11.11
CA ASN A 445 -16.63 10.82 10.32
C ASN A 445 -15.98 12.13 10.78
N ASN A 446 -15.57 12.24 12.05
CA ASN A 446 -14.89 13.43 12.57
C ASN A 446 -13.35 13.37 12.47
N LEU A 447 -12.78 12.31 11.88
CA LEU A 447 -11.32 12.19 11.71
C LEU A 447 -10.74 13.28 10.80
N VAL A 448 -11.46 13.65 9.74
CA VAL A 448 -10.99 14.65 8.78
C VAL A 448 -10.89 16.04 9.43
N PRO A 449 -11.94 16.57 10.11
CA PRO A 449 -11.81 17.82 10.88
C PRO A 449 -10.70 17.76 11.94
N LEU A 450 -10.58 16.65 12.67
CA LEU A 450 -9.56 16.49 13.70
C LEU A 450 -8.14 16.47 13.11
N PHE A 451 -7.94 15.81 11.98
CA PHE A 451 -6.68 15.82 11.23
C PHE A 451 -6.27 17.25 10.86
N PHE A 452 -7.19 18.04 10.31
CA PHE A 452 -6.92 19.43 9.95
C PHE A 452 -6.69 20.32 11.17
N LEU A 453 -7.44 20.13 12.26
CA LEU A 453 -7.22 20.85 13.51
C LEU A 453 -5.80 20.62 14.05
N LEU A 454 -5.35 19.36 14.12
CA LEU A 454 -4.00 19.01 14.58
C LEU A 454 -2.92 19.57 13.65
N THR A 455 -3.17 19.54 12.35
CA THR A 455 -2.29 20.12 11.32
C THR A 455 -2.17 21.63 11.50
N ILE A 456 -3.27 22.35 11.72
CA ILE A 456 -3.29 23.79 11.98
C ILE A 456 -2.53 24.14 13.26
N VAL A 457 -2.70 23.37 14.34
CA VAL A 457 -1.92 23.54 15.57
C VAL A 457 -0.42 23.38 15.30
N GLY A 458 -0.03 22.41 14.47
CA GLY A 458 1.36 22.24 14.03
C GLY A 458 1.90 23.39 13.18
N LEU A 459 1.09 23.89 12.24
CA LEU A 459 1.44 25.07 11.42
C LEU A 459 1.62 26.32 12.28
N TRP A 460 0.71 26.56 13.22
CA TRP A 460 0.78 27.65 14.19
C TRP A 460 2.05 27.56 15.04
N TYR A 461 2.40 26.36 15.50
CA TYR A 461 3.65 26.14 16.25
C TYR A 461 4.89 26.54 15.47
N LEU A 462 4.97 26.11 14.20
CA LEU A 462 6.12 26.41 13.34
C LEU A 462 6.18 27.88 12.95
N SER A 463 5.04 28.54 12.77
CA SER A 463 4.99 29.97 12.45
C SER A 463 5.50 30.81 13.62
N ARG A 464 5.07 30.52 14.85
CA ARG A 464 5.54 31.18 16.08
C ARG A 464 7.05 31.03 16.32
N ARG A 465 7.66 29.98 15.76
CA ARG A 465 9.11 29.72 15.85
C ARG A 465 9.89 30.21 14.63
N SER A 466 9.25 30.90 13.69
CA SER A 466 9.84 31.35 12.42
C SER A 466 10.45 30.23 11.58
N ARG A 467 9.97 28.99 11.74
CA ARG A 467 10.46 27.80 11.02
C ARG A 467 9.59 27.38 9.85
N LEU A 468 8.39 27.94 9.73
CA LEU A 468 7.42 27.56 8.68
C LEU A 468 8.00 27.67 7.26
N LYS A 469 8.87 28.65 6.99
CA LYS A 469 9.53 28.82 5.68
C LYS A 469 10.33 27.58 5.23
N ILE A 470 10.86 26.80 6.16
CA ILE A 470 11.60 25.57 5.85
C ILE A 470 10.67 24.47 5.30
N PHE A 471 9.40 24.48 5.73
CA PHE A 471 8.40 23.48 5.43
C PHE A 471 7.41 23.90 4.34
N VAL A 472 7.59 25.08 3.73
CA VAL A 472 6.68 25.58 2.70
C VAL A 472 6.48 24.59 1.55
N ILE A 473 7.51 23.81 1.23
CA ILE A 473 7.46 22.82 0.15
C ILE A 473 6.43 21.70 0.36
N TYR A 474 6.12 21.34 1.62
CA TYR A 474 5.09 20.37 1.94
C TYR A 474 3.70 20.94 1.70
N ILE A 475 3.51 22.23 2.03
CA ILE A 475 2.29 22.98 1.70
C ILE A 475 2.15 23.10 0.18
N CYS A 476 3.23 23.43 -0.55
CA CYS A 476 3.23 23.45 -2.00
C CYS A 476 2.82 22.09 -2.60
N LEU A 477 3.35 20.98 -2.07
CA LEU A 477 2.96 19.64 -2.52
C LEU A 477 1.47 19.35 -2.27
N SER A 478 0.94 19.71 -1.10
CA SER A 478 -0.49 19.59 -0.80
C SER A 478 -1.33 20.38 -1.82
N PHE A 479 -0.94 21.62 -2.13
CA PHE A 479 -1.63 22.43 -3.14
C PHE A 479 -1.52 21.85 -4.55
N ILE A 480 -0.35 21.37 -4.96
CA ILE A 480 -0.17 20.68 -6.25
C ILE A 480 -1.18 19.53 -6.35
N LEU A 481 -1.27 18.69 -5.32
CA LEU A 481 -2.17 17.54 -5.30
C LEU A 481 -3.64 17.95 -5.27
N LEU A 482 -4.01 19.00 -4.53
CA LEU A 482 -5.38 19.54 -4.54
C LEU A 482 -5.77 20.09 -5.91
N ILE A 483 -4.86 20.77 -6.61
CA ILE A 483 -5.11 21.25 -7.98
C ILE A 483 -5.29 20.06 -8.93
N ASN A 484 -4.42 19.04 -8.85
CA ASN A 484 -4.59 17.81 -9.63
C ASN A 484 -5.95 17.14 -9.32
N TYR A 485 -6.36 17.05 -8.05
CA TYR A 485 -7.68 16.54 -7.65
C TYR A 485 -8.81 17.30 -8.34
N VAL A 486 -8.79 18.64 -8.28
CA VAL A 486 -9.81 19.49 -8.91
C VAL A 486 -9.86 19.26 -10.42
N PHE A 487 -8.71 19.17 -11.09
CA PHE A 487 -8.67 18.88 -12.53
C PHE A 487 -9.26 17.50 -12.87
N LEU A 488 -9.03 16.49 -12.05
CA LEU A 488 -9.59 15.15 -12.29
C LEU A 488 -11.11 15.12 -12.08
N VAL A 489 -11.62 15.74 -11.02
CA VAL A 489 -13.07 15.74 -10.72
C VAL A 489 -13.85 16.63 -11.69
N ALA A 490 -13.33 17.83 -11.96
CA ALA A 490 -14.05 18.81 -12.76
C ALA A 490 -13.70 18.75 -14.26
N GLY A 491 -12.42 18.56 -14.58
CA GLY A 491 -11.87 18.77 -15.93
C GLY A 491 -11.79 17.53 -16.81
N LEU A 492 -11.83 16.32 -16.25
CA LEU A 492 -11.71 15.06 -17.01
C LEU A 492 -12.99 14.21 -16.93
N SER A 493 -13.21 13.37 -17.95
CA SER A 493 -14.26 12.34 -17.99
C SER A 493 -13.65 11.01 -18.41
N PHE A 494 -14.05 9.94 -17.73
CA PHE A 494 -13.61 8.57 -18.05
C PHE A 494 -14.79 7.81 -18.65
N PHE A 495 -14.81 7.62 -19.96
CA PHE A 495 -16.02 7.15 -20.66
C PHE A 495 -16.33 5.66 -20.46
N ASN A 496 -15.31 4.85 -20.22
CA ASN A 496 -15.42 3.38 -20.13
C ASN A 496 -15.38 2.86 -18.69
N LEU A 497 -15.55 3.72 -17.69
CA LEU A 497 -15.54 3.34 -16.27
C LEU A 497 -16.88 3.70 -15.62
N LEU A 498 -17.33 2.82 -14.72
CA LEU A 498 -18.50 3.10 -13.88
C LEU A 498 -18.26 4.36 -13.05
N SER A 499 -19.31 5.14 -12.80
CA SER A 499 -19.19 6.43 -12.07
C SER A 499 -18.54 6.28 -10.70
N SER A 500 -18.80 5.17 -10.01
CA SER A 500 -18.18 4.79 -8.73
C SER A 500 -16.66 4.58 -8.86
N GLU A 501 -16.20 3.95 -9.94
CA GLU A 501 -14.78 3.69 -10.21
C GLU A 501 -14.02 4.97 -10.57
N GLN A 502 -14.67 5.93 -11.24
CA GLN A 502 -14.05 7.20 -11.61
C GLN A 502 -13.60 8.00 -10.39
N GLN A 503 -14.34 7.93 -9.28
CA GLN A 503 -14.03 8.65 -8.05
C GLN A 503 -12.84 8.06 -7.27
N ILE A 504 -12.39 6.84 -7.61
CA ILE A 504 -11.25 6.19 -6.94
C ILE A 504 -9.96 6.97 -7.17
N TYR A 505 -9.70 7.47 -8.39
CA TYR A 505 -8.46 8.20 -8.69
C TYR A 505 -8.38 9.55 -7.96
N PRO A 506 -9.40 10.44 -8.01
CA PRO A 506 -9.42 11.66 -7.22
C PRO A 506 -9.27 11.41 -5.72
N ALA A 507 -9.97 10.43 -5.14
CA ALA A 507 -9.89 10.11 -3.72
C ALA A 507 -8.47 9.71 -3.29
N ARG A 508 -7.75 8.95 -4.13
CA ARG A 508 -6.33 8.61 -3.92
C ARG A 508 -5.43 9.85 -3.93
N ILE A 509 -5.66 10.81 -4.84
CA ILE A 509 -4.91 12.08 -4.88
C ILE A 509 -5.18 12.92 -3.63
N LEU A 510 -6.43 12.98 -3.17
CA LEU A 510 -6.80 13.70 -1.94
C LEU A 510 -6.07 13.10 -0.73
N SER A 511 -5.99 11.77 -0.65
CA SER A 511 -5.22 11.06 0.38
C SER A 511 -3.73 11.43 0.35
N LEU A 512 -3.10 11.48 -0.83
CA LEU A 512 -1.71 11.92 -0.99
C LEU A 512 -1.52 13.37 -0.55
N SER A 513 -2.50 14.25 -0.80
CA SER A 513 -2.47 15.63 -0.32
C SER A 513 -2.45 15.68 1.20
N ALA A 514 -3.33 14.93 1.87
CA ALA A 514 -3.33 14.80 3.32
C ALA A 514 -1.99 14.24 3.84
N TYR A 515 -1.42 13.23 3.17
CA TYR A 515 -0.12 12.66 3.54
C TYR A 515 1.02 13.67 3.53
N SER A 516 1.01 14.62 2.58
CA SER A 516 2.01 15.69 2.54
C SER A 516 1.95 16.62 3.77
N LEU A 517 0.82 16.68 4.47
CA LEU A 517 0.60 17.51 5.66
C LEU A 517 0.92 16.79 6.98
N LEU A 518 1.15 15.48 6.98
CA LEU A 518 1.43 14.70 8.19
C LEU A 518 2.61 15.22 9.04
N PRO A 519 3.70 15.79 8.49
CA PRO A 519 4.73 16.41 9.33
C PRO A 519 4.19 17.49 10.27
N PHE A 520 3.19 18.27 9.84
CA PHE A 520 2.55 19.29 10.67
C PHE A 520 1.67 18.66 11.75
N LEU A 521 0.93 17.61 11.41
CA LEU A 521 0.16 16.84 12.40
C LEU A 521 1.06 16.31 13.52
N VAL A 522 2.26 15.81 13.20
CA VAL A 522 3.23 15.34 14.22
C VAL A 522 3.67 16.48 15.15
N PHE A 523 3.88 17.69 14.63
CA PHE A 523 4.15 18.87 15.47
C PHE A 523 2.95 19.21 16.37
N GLY A 524 1.73 19.13 15.86
CA GLY A 524 0.50 19.34 16.62
C GLY A 524 0.34 18.35 17.76
N LEU A 525 0.49 17.06 17.47
CA LEU A 525 0.48 15.99 18.47
C LEU A 525 1.56 16.19 19.53
N TYR A 526 2.78 16.59 19.12
CA TYR A 526 3.86 16.85 20.07
C TYR A 526 3.52 17.95 21.07
N LEU A 527 2.90 19.05 20.62
CA LEU A 527 2.49 20.13 21.50
C LEU A 527 1.43 19.70 22.51
N ILE A 528 0.42 18.94 22.04
CA ILE A 528 -0.64 18.43 22.93
C ILE A 528 -0.01 17.49 23.95
N LEU A 529 0.82 16.55 23.51
CA LEU A 529 1.46 15.58 24.39
C LEU A 529 2.34 16.23 25.45
N GLN A 530 3.05 17.31 25.12
CA GLN A 530 3.83 18.06 26.10
C GLN A 530 2.97 18.61 27.25
N LYS A 531 1.73 19.06 26.96
CA LYS A 531 0.79 19.55 27.97
C LYS A 531 0.16 18.41 28.77
N VAL A 532 -0.17 17.30 28.09
CA VAL A 532 -0.77 16.10 28.70
C VAL A 532 0.14 15.51 29.78
N ILE A 533 1.44 15.39 29.49
CA ILE A 533 2.41 14.75 30.40
C ILE A 533 2.61 15.55 31.70
N GLN A 534 2.20 16.83 31.73
CA GLN A 534 2.25 17.67 32.93
C GLN A 534 1.05 17.45 33.86
N GLN A 535 0.05 16.68 33.45
CA GLN A 535 -1.17 16.45 34.21
C GLN A 535 -1.02 15.34 35.27
N LYS A 536 -2.01 15.23 36.16
CA LYS A 536 -2.06 14.18 37.20
C LYS A 536 -2.13 12.78 36.59
N GLY A 537 -1.65 11.77 37.32
CA GLY A 537 -1.62 10.38 36.87
C GLY A 537 -2.98 9.83 36.43
N LEU A 538 -4.07 10.20 37.12
CA LEU A 538 -5.43 9.81 36.74
C LEU A 538 -5.83 10.37 35.36
N PHE A 539 -5.49 11.62 35.06
CA PHE A 539 -5.78 12.22 33.76
C PHE A 539 -5.01 11.51 32.64
N ILE A 540 -3.73 11.21 32.85
CA ILE A 540 -2.90 10.46 31.90
C ILE A 540 -3.48 9.06 31.66
N LEU A 541 -3.93 8.38 32.72
CA LEU A 541 -4.56 7.06 32.65
C LEU A 541 -5.85 7.11 31.80
N LEU A 542 -6.75 8.04 32.10
CA LEU A 542 -8.01 8.24 31.37
C LEU A 542 -7.75 8.56 29.89
N LEU A 543 -6.82 9.46 29.61
CA LEU A 543 -6.46 9.79 28.24
C LEU A 543 -5.82 8.61 27.50
N THR A 544 -5.02 7.79 28.20
CA THR A 544 -4.44 6.56 27.63
C THR A 544 -5.53 5.57 27.26
N ALA A 545 -6.54 5.39 28.12
CA ALA A 545 -7.71 4.56 27.82
C ALA A 545 -8.52 5.10 26.63
N LEU A 546 -8.81 6.41 26.61
CA LEU A 546 -9.51 7.06 25.49
C LEU A 546 -8.73 6.91 24.17
N THR A 547 -7.41 7.04 24.23
CA THR A 547 -6.54 6.85 23.05
C THR A 547 -6.57 5.40 22.58
N ALA A 548 -6.47 4.43 23.49
CA ALA A 548 -6.55 3.01 23.14
C ALA A 548 -7.91 2.65 22.51
N LEU A 549 -9.00 3.24 22.99
CA LEU A 549 -10.33 3.10 22.38
C LEU A 549 -10.35 3.68 20.97
N ALA A 550 -9.78 4.87 20.77
CA ALA A 550 -9.69 5.46 19.44
C ALA A 550 -8.86 4.60 18.46
N LEU A 551 -7.74 4.02 18.91
CA LEU A 551 -6.96 3.08 18.10
C LEU A 551 -7.76 1.82 17.75
N THR A 552 -8.61 1.34 18.67
CA THR A 552 -9.49 0.19 18.44
C THR A 552 -10.58 0.53 17.41
N ASN A 553 -11.17 1.72 17.49
CA ASN A 553 -12.12 2.20 16.48
C ASN A 553 -11.46 2.34 15.10
N SER A 554 -10.25 2.88 15.04
CA SER A 554 -9.46 2.93 13.80
C SER A 554 -9.17 1.54 13.24
N PHE A 555 -8.84 0.57 14.10
CA PHE A 555 -8.65 -0.83 13.71
C PHE A 555 -9.90 -1.43 13.08
N TYR A 556 -11.07 -1.26 13.71
CA TYR A 556 -12.35 -1.68 13.11
C TYR A 556 -12.62 -0.99 11.77
N LEU A 557 -12.43 0.34 11.71
CA LEU A 557 -12.76 1.14 10.54
C LEU A 557 -11.79 0.97 9.35
N SER A 558 -10.63 0.35 9.57
CA SER A 558 -9.62 0.15 8.53
C SER A 558 -9.89 -1.05 7.63
N TYR A 559 -10.86 -1.89 7.98
CA TYR A 559 -11.27 -3.08 7.22
C TYR A 559 -12.72 -2.95 6.73
N PRO A 560 -13.13 -3.74 5.71
CA PRO A 560 -14.53 -3.81 5.29
C PRO A 560 -15.46 -4.20 6.45
N ARG A 561 -16.69 -3.71 6.45
CA ARG A 561 -17.66 -3.87 7.54
C ARG A 561 -19.04 -4.23 6.99
N VAL A 562 -19.70 -5.12 7.73
CA VAL A 562 -21.13 -5.38 7.59
C VAL A 562 -21.71 -5.23 9.00
N ASP A 563 -22.37 -4.10 9.23
CA ASP A 563 -22.99 -3.76 10.51
C ASP A 563 -24.30 -2.98 10.31
N GLN A 564 -24.89 -2.49 11.40
CA GLN A 564 -26.17 -1.79 11.37
C GLN A 564 -26.13 -0.42 10.66
N ILE A 565 -24.93 0.10 10.35
CA ILE A 565 -24.72 1.43 9.76
C ILE A 565 -24.17 1.31 8.34
N THR A 566 -23.28 0.36 8.08
CA THR A 566 -22.66 0.16 6.76
C THR A 566 -22.74 -1.30 6.33
N GLU A 567 -23.06 -1.49 5.06
CA GLU A 567 -23.06 -2.79 4.40
C GLU A 567 -22.09 -2.72 3.22
N ASP A 568 -20.84 -3.13 3.41
CA ASP A 568 -19.91 -3.25 2.29
C ASP A 568 -20.31 -4.44 1.40
N HIS A 569 -20.38 -4.24 0.09
CA HIS A 569 -20.89 -5.24 -0.87
C HIS A 569 -19.79 -6.10 -1.53
N GLY A 570 -18.51 -5.85 -1.21
CA GLY A 570 -17.38 -6.55 -1.81
C GLY A 570 -17.16 -7.93 -1.19
N TYR A 571 -17.61 -8.98 -1.88
CA TYR A 571 -17.41 -10.37 -1.48
C TYR A 571 -15.99 -10.87 -1.83
N SER A 572 -15.39 -11.65 -0.94
CA SER A 572 -14.09 -12.30 -1.21
C SER A 572 -14.22 -13.57 -2.06
N THR A 573 -13.16 -13.88 -2.81
CA THR A 573 -13.05 -15.16 -3.54
C THR A 573 -13.03 -16.35 -2.60
N SER A 574 -13.86 -17.35 -2.89
CA SER A 574 -14.06 -18.57 -2.11
C SER A 574 -13.39 -19.80 -2.72
N ALA A 575 -13.31 -20.88 -1.96
CA ALA A 575 -12.93 -22.20 -2.49
C ALA A 575 -13.94 -22.72 -3.51
N THR A 576 -15.24 -22.42 -3.35
CA THR A 576 -16.29 -22.78 -4.31
C THR A 576 -16.05 -22.11 -5.67
N ASP A 577 -15.60 -20.85 -5.67
CA ASP A 577 -15.28 -20.12 -6.91
C ASP A 577 -14.14 -20.81 -7.67
N VAL A 578 -13.09 -21.22 -6.94
CA VAL A 578 -11.97 -21.96 -7.53
C VAL A 578 -12.43 -23.33 -8.07
N LYS A 579 -13.29 -24.06 -7.34
CA LYS A 579 -13.87 -25.32 -7.83
C LYS A 579 -14.71 -25.11 -9.09
N THR A 580 -15.50 -24.04 -9.13
CA THR A 580 -16.38 -23.67 -10.25
C THR A 580 -15.58 -23.45 -11.53
N VAL A 581 -14.50 -22.68 -11.44
CA VAL A 581 -13.60 -22.44 -12.58
C VAL A 581 -12.95 -23.73 -13.07
N ASN A 582 -12.43 -24.56 -12.15
CA ASN A 582 -11.81 -25.83 -12.53
C ASN A 582 -12.82 -26.79 -13.18
N PHE A 583 -14.06 -26.81 -12.68
CA PHE A 583 -15.14 -27.60 -13.24
C PHE A 583 -15.44 -27.19 -14.70
N LEU A 584 -15.59 -25.89 -14.97
CA LEU A 584 -15.86 -25.40 -16.32
C LEU A 584 -14.70 -25.67 -17.29
N GLU A 585 -13.46 -25.50 -16.83
CA GLU A 585 -12.30 -25.81 -17.66
C GLU A 585 -12.23 -27.31 -18.03
N GLN A 586 -12.58 -28.19 -17.09
CA GLN A 586 -12.64 -29.63 -17.33
C GLN A 586 -13.81 -30.01 -18.23
N LEU A 587 -14.99 -29.40 -18.03
CA LEU A 587 -16.21 -29.67 -18.79
C LEU A 587 -16.01 -29.38 -20.28
N ASN A 588 -15.39 -28.24 -20.62
CA ASN A 588 -15.24 -27.82 -22.00
C ASN A 588 -14.10 -28.52 -22.75
N GLN A 589 -13.19 -29.23 -22.07
CA GLN A 589 -12.10 -30.02 -22.70
C GLN A 589 -11.29 -29.25 -23.76
N GLY A 590 -11.08 -27.94 -23.55
CA GLY A 590 -10.37 -27.06 -24.48
C GLY A 590 -11.21 -26.46 -25.61
N GLN A 591 -12.52 -26.74 -25.67
CA GLN A 591 -13.44 -26.02 -26.56
C GLN A 591 -13.63 -24.57 -26.10
N PRO A 592 -13.80 -23.61 -27.03
CA PRO A 592 -14.04 -22.21 -26.67
C PRO A 592 -15.33 -22.00 -25.87
N TYR A 593 -15.23 -21.26 -24.76
CA TYR A 593 -16.37 -20.85 -23.95
C TYR A 593 -16.16 -19.46 -23.34
N VAL A 594 -17.25 -18.77 -23.05
CA VAL A 594 -17.25 -17.48 -22.33
C VAL A 594 -18.11 -17.61 -21.08
N VAL A 595 -17.71 -16.95 -20.00
CA VAL A 595 -18.42 -16.97 -18.74
C VAL A 595 -18.84 -15.54 -18.39
N LEU A 596 -20.10 -15.37 -18.01
CA LEU A 596 -20.64 -14.17 -17.36
C LEU A 596 -20.72 -14.46 -15.86
N ALA A 597 -19.90 -13.77 -15.06
CA ALA A 597 -19.77 -14.05 -13.64
C ALA A 597 -19.39 -12.81 -12.82
N ALA A 598 -19.60 -12.89 -11.51
CA ALA A 598 -19.15 -11.89 -10.55
C ALA A 598 -17.62 -11.76 -10.46
N GLN A 599 -17.15 -10.59 -9.99
CA GLN A 599 -15.72 -10.32 -9.76
C GLN A 599 -14.98 -11.42 -8.98
N PRO A 600 -15.50 -12.01 -7.88
CA PRO A 600 -14.76 -13.02 -7.12
C PRO A 600 -14.49 -14.30 -7.91
N ILE A 601 -15.41 -14.70 -8.79
CA ILE A 601 -15.27 -15.86 -9.68
C ILE A 601 -14.26 -15.55 -10.78
N SER A 602 -14.35 -14.37 -11.39
CA SER A 602 -13.37 -13.97 -12.39
C SER A 602 -11.95 -13.84 -11.80
N ALA A 603 -11.83 -13.42 -10.54
CA ALA A 603 -10.57 -13.43 -9.81
C ALA A 603 -10.06 -14.87 -9.57
N ALA A 604 -10.94 -15.81 -9.23
CA ALA A 604 -10.60 -17.23 -9.19
C ALA A 604 -10.13 -17.75 -10.56
N ALA A 605 -10.73 -17.29 -11.66
CA ALA A 605 -10.32 -17.66 -13.02
C ALA A 605 -8.90 -17.16 -13.32
N ILE A 606 -8.59 -15.90 -13.01
CA ILE A 606 -7.24 -15.32 -13.18
C ILE A 606 -6.21 -16.06 -12.32
N LYS A 607 -6.56 -16.41 -11.08
CA LYS A 607 -5.67 -17.16 -10.19
C LYS A 607 -5.38 -18.57 -10.69
N THR A 608 -6.41 -19.25 -11.22
CA THR A 608 -6.36 -20.69 -11.52
C THR A 608 -5.87 -20.95 -12.94
N LEU A 609 -6.36 -20.17 -13.90
CA LEU A 609 -6.12 -20.36 -15.33
C LEU A 609 -5.14 -19.33 -15.90
N GLY A 610 -4.90 -18.22 -15.19
CA GLY A 610 -4.12 -17.10 -15.72
C GLY A 610 -4.83 -16.35 -16.84
N PHE A 611 -4.07 -15.57 -17.61
CA PHE A 611 -4.56 -14.83 -18.77
C PHE A 611 -4.65 -15.72 -20.02
N LYS A 612 -5.31 -16.88 -19.91
CA LYS A 612 -5.24 -17.99 -20.89
C LYS A 612 -5.96 -17.72 -22.21
N TYR A 613 -7.22 -17.25 -22.16
CA TYR A 613 -8.06 -17.10 -23.36
C TYR A 613 -8.54 -15.66 -23.52
N TYR A 614 -8.44 -15.16 -24.75
CA TYR A 614 -9.03 -13.90 -25.18
C TYR A 614 -9.79 -14.12 -26.49
N TYR A 615 -11.03 -13.64 -26.55
CA TYR A 615 -11.89 -13.74 -27.71
C TYR A 615 -12.24 -12.34 -28.19
N ASN A 616 -11.74 -11.97 -29.37
CA ASN A 616 -11.85 -10.61 -29.93
C ASN A 616 -11.39 -9.50 -28.95
N GLY A 617 -10.35 -9.79 -28.15
CA GLY A 617 -9.80 -8.86 -27.17
C GLY A 617 -10.45 -8.91 -25.80
N PHE A 618 -11.56 -9.62 -25.62
CA PHE A 618 -12.20 -9.81 -24.31
C PHE A 618 -11.62 -11.01 -23.59
N TYR A 619 -11.28 -10.84 -22.31
CA TYR A 619 -10.99 -11.99 -21.45
C TYR A 619 -12.28 -12.81 -21.27
N PHE A 620 -12.17 -14.13 -21.33
CA PHE A 620 -13.33 -15.04 -21.33
C PHE A 620 -14.10 -15.09 -19.99
N TYR A 621 -13.59 -14.42 -18.95
CA TYR A 621 -14.32 -14.03 -17.74
C TYR A 621 -14.34 -12.49 -17.65
N PRO A 622 -15.38 -11.88 -17.06
CA PRO A 622 -15.58 -10.43 -17.16
C PRO A 622 -14.70 -9.64 -16.18
N VAL A 623 -13.48 -9.28 -16.60
CA VAL A 623 -12.55 -8.38 -15.89
C VAL A 623 -11.76 -7.57 -16.92
N PRO A 624 -11.62 -6.24 -16.75
CA PRO A 624 -12.14 -5.42 -15.66
C PRO A 624 -13.65 -5.15 -15.75
N THR A 625 -14.24 -4.67 -14.65
CA THR A 625 -15.69 -4.44 -14.52
C THR A 625 -16.25 -3.31 -15.38
N GLY A 626 -15.40 -2.46 -15.92
CA GLY A 626 -15.80 -1.49 -16.94
C GLY A 626 -16.04 -2.09 -18.34
N GLU A 627 -15.69 -3.36 -18.59
CA GLU A 627 -15.87 -4.00 -19.89
C GLU A 627 -17.30 -4.50 -20.14
N ARG A 628 -17.66 -4.62 -21.43
CA ARG A 628 -19.02 -4.97 -21.85
C ARG A 628 -19.49 -6.33 -21.33
N LEU A 629 -18.59 -7.31 -21.16
CA LEU A 629 -18.97 -8.62 -20.61
C LEU A 629 -19.44 -8.52 -19.15
N TYR A 630 -18.88 -7.62 -18.34
CA TYR A 630 -19.34 -7.44 -16.97
C TYR A 630 -20.71 -6.74 -16.93
N GLN A 631 -20.92 -5.74 -17.80
CA GLN A 631 -22.23 -5.11 -17.94
C GLN A 631 -23.31 -6.13 -18.36
N LEU A 632 -23.00 -7.03 -19.29
CA LEU A 632 -23.91 -8.11 -19.70
C LEU A 632 -24.18 -9.12 -18.57
N TYR A 633 -23.23 -9.32 -17.68
CA TYR A 633 -23.46 -10.07 -16.44
C TYR A 633 -24.45 -9.33 -15.53
N GLU A 634 -24.28 -8.01 -15.33
CA GLU A 634 -25.22 -7.18 -14.55
C GLU A 634 -26.62 -7.14 -15.19
N ASP A 635 -26.70 -7.16 -16.53
CA ASP A 635 -27.96 -7.15 -17.27
C ASP A 635 -28.82 -8.39 -16.93
N LEU A 636 -28.19 -9.55 -16.70
CA LEU A 636 -28.84 -10.78 -16.24
C LEU A 636 -29.04 -10.82 -14.72
N ALA A 637 -28.03 -10.42 -13.95
CA ALA A 637 -28.02 -10.56 -12.50
C ALA A 637 -28.90 -9.51 -11.79
N TYR A 638 -29.11 -8.34 -12.41
CA TYR A 638 -29.81 -7.21 -11.80
C TYR A 638 -30.91 -6.61 -12.67
N ASN A 639 -30.67 -6.42 -13.97
CA ASN A 639 -31.58 -5.64 -14.81
C ASN A 639 -32.73 -6.48 -15.40
N ASN A 640 -32.72 -7.80 -15.16
CA ASN A 640 -33.70 -8.75 -15.68
C ASN A 640 -33.87 -8.65 -17.21
N GLU A 641 -32.78 -8.40 -17.94
CA GLU A 641 -32.81 -8.40 -19.40
C GLU A 641 -33.09 -9.80 -19.95
N LYS A 642 -33.63 -9.86 -21.18
CA LYS A 642 -33.95 -11.13 -21.83
C LYS A 642 -32.67 -11.92 -22.08
N THR A 643 -32.60 -13.12 -21.51
CA THR A 643 -31.43 -14.00 -21.61
C THR A 643 -31.00 -14.23 -23.06
N ALA A 644 -31.95 -14.46 -23.98
CA ALA A 644 -31.65 -14.67 -25.39
C ALA A 644 -30.90 -13.48 -26.03
N ASP A 645 -31.27 -12.24 -25.69
CA ASP A 645 -30.66 -11.03 -26.25
C ASP A 645 -29.24 -10.83 -25.71
N VAL A 646 -29.04 -11.10 -24.41
CA VAL A 646 -27.71 -11.06 -23.78
C VAL A 646 -26.79 -12.11 -24.37
N MET A 647 -27.25 -13.37 -24.49
CA MET A 647 -26.44 -14.44 -25.06
C MET A 647 -26.08 -14.14 -26.53
N ALA A 648 -27.03 -13.66 -27.33
CA ALA A 648 -26.75 -13.23 -28.71
C ALA A 648 -25.68 -12.13 -28.76
N THR A 649 -25.73 -11.18 -27.84
CA THR A 649 -24.73 -10.10 -27.73
C THR A 649 -23.35 -10.64 -27.34
N VAL A 650 -23.26 -11.55 -26.37
CA VAL A 650 -21.99 -12.21 -26.00
C VAL A 650 -21.40 -12.95 -27.19
N ARG A 651 -22.21 -13.74 -27.91
CA ARG A 651 -21.77 -14.48 -29.10
C ARG A 651 -21.30 -13.53 -30.21
N TYR A 652 -22.00 -12.42 -30.41
CA TYR A 652 -21.58 -11.39 -31.37
C TYR A 652 -20.23 -10.76 -31.01
N LEU A 653 -20.02 -10.42 -29.72
CA LEU A 653 -18.78 -9.79 -29.26
C LEU A 653 -17.59 -10.74 -29.31
N THR A 654 -17.78 -11.99 -28.91
CA THR A 654 -16.68 -12.94 -28.67
C THR A 654 -16.49 -13.95 -29.80
N GLY A 655 -17.52 -14.20 -30.61
CA GLY A 655 -17.53 -15.25 -31.62
C GLY A 655 -17.59 -16.67 -31.04
N VAL A 656 -17.84 -16.82 -29.75
CA VAL A 656 -17.87 -18.10 -29.04
C VAL A 656 -19.31 -18.60 -28.93
N ASN A 657 -19.56 -19.88 -29.23
CA ASN A 657 -20.91 -20.45 -29.20
C ASN A 657 -21.40 -20.76 -27.79
N THR A 658 -20.53 -21.30 -26.92
CA THR A 658 -20.92 -21.72 -25.57
C THR A 658 -20.74 -20.57 -24.59
N VAL A 659 -21.84 -20.14 -23.97
CA VAL A 659 -21.84 -19.09 -22.95
C VAL A 659 -22.36 -19.67 -21.64
N TYR A 660 -21.62 -19.46 -20.56
CA TYR A 660 -22.04 -19.79 -19.21
C TYR A 660 -22.44 -18.53 -18.46
N PHE A 661 -23.54 -18.57 -17.72
CA PHE A 661 -23.89 -17.58 -16.72
C PHE A 661 -23.75 -18.21 -15.34
N ILE A 662 -23.08 -17.53 -14.41
CA ILE A 662 -22.91 -18.02 -13.05
C ILE A 662 -23.55 -17.06 -12.07
N LEU A 663 -24.51 -17.57 -11.29
CA LEU A 663 -25.16 -16.84 -10.21
C LEU A 663 -24.83 -17.52 -8.88
N THR A 664 -24.40 -16.74 -7.89
CA THR A 664 -24.11 -17.26 -6.55
C THR A 664 -25.31 -17.09 -5.61
N ASP A 665 -25.35 -17.91 -4.55
CA ASP A 665 -26.47 -17.95 -3.59
C ASP A 665 -26.64 -16.66 -2.75
N TYR A 666 -25.59 -15.85 -2.68
CA TYR A 666 -25.58 -14.60 -1.92
C TYR A 666 -26.08 -13.38 -2.70
N TRP A 667 -26.41 -13.51 -3.99
CA TRP A 667 -26.97 -12.37 -4.75
C TRP A 667 -28.40 -12.05 -4.32
N PHE A 668 -28.75 -10.78 -4.46
CA PHE A 668 -30.11 -10.32 -4.25
C PHE A 668 -31.08 -11.06 -5.19
N ASN A 669 -32.19 -11.57 -4.66
CA ASN A 669 -33.17 -12.40 -5.38
C ASN A 669 -32.60 -13.66 -6.06
N ALA A 670 -31.46 -14.19 -5.58
CA ALA A 670 -30.81 -15.35 -6.20
C ALA A 670 -31.76 -16.55 -6.35
N SER A 671 -32.64 -16.81 -5.38
CA SER A 671 -33.57 -17.96 -5.45
C SER A 671 -34.50 -17.91 -6.66
N ASP A 672 -35.09 -16.75 -6.95
CA ASP A 672 -36.02 -16.58 -8.06
C ASP A 672 -35.27 -16.58 -9.40
N LEU A 673 -34.14 -15.88 -9.46
CA LEU A 673 -33.28 -15.84 -10.65
C LEU A 673 -32.74 -17.23 -11.00
N ILE A 674 -32.35 -18.03 -10.00
CA ILE A 674 -31.90 -19.41 -10.24
C ILE A 674 -33.01 -20.22 -10.90
N LEU A 675 -34.26 -20.12 -10.43
CA LEU A 675 -35.38 -20.85 -11.05
C LEU A 675 -35.61 -20.38 -12.49
N GLN A 676 -35.63 -19.07 -12.73
CA GLN A 676 -35.80 -18.50 -14.07
C GLN A 676 -34.72 -18.97 -15.05
N HIS A 677 -33.45 -19.01 -14.61
CA HIS A 677 -32.36 -19.44 -15.47
C HIS A 677 -32.31 -20.96 -15.67
N LYS A 678 -32.78 -21.77 -14.71
CA LYS A 678 -32.95 -23.22 -14.91
C LYS A 678 -33.94 -23.54 -16.03
N ASP A 679 -35.01 -22.76 -16.15
CA ASP A 679 -36.05 -22.98 -17.14
C ASP A 679 -35.60 -22.60 -18.57
N SER A 680 -34.59 -21.74 -18.70
CA SER A 680 -34.13 -21.21 -19.99
C SER A 680 -32.79 -21.77 -20.48
N ALA A 681 -31.99 -22.38 -19.61
CA ALA A 681 -30.67 -22.92 -19.96
C ALA A 681 -30.75 -24.31 -20.59
N ASP A 682 -29.79 -24.65 -21.45
CA ASP A 682 -29.69 -25.98 -22.04
C ASP A 682 -29.28 -27.03 -20.99
N HIS A 683 -28.34 -26.65 -20.12
CA HIS A 683 -27.93 -27.42 -18.96
C HIS A 683 -27.67 -26.51 -17.77
N TRP A 684 -27.75 -27.06 -16.56
CA TRP A 684 -27.36 -26.34 -15.35
C TRP A 684 -26.63 -27.24 -14.37
N TYR A 685 -25.76 -26.63 -13.57
CA TYR A 685 -24.94 -27.30 -12.56
C TYR A 685 -24.96 -26.48 -11.26
N ALA A 686 -24.73 -27.15 -10.13
CA ALA A 686 -24.58 -26.49 -8.83
C ALA A 686 -23.31 -26.98 -8.14
N ILE A 687 -22.43 -26.06 -7.76
CA ILE A 687 -21.18 -26.34 -7.05
C ILE A 687 -21.37 -26.00 -5.58
N ASP A 688 -21.32 -27.02 -4.73
CA ASP A 688 -21.53 -26.95 -3.27
C ASP A 688 -22.85 -26.24 -2.84
N GLY A 689 -23.83 -26.14 -3.74
CA GLY A 689 -25.07 -25.38 -3.52
C GLY A 689 -24.87 -23.86 -3.39
N LYS A 690 -23.69 -23.36 -3.77
CA LYS A 690 -23.29 -21.95 -3.65
C LYS A 690 -23.23 -21.24 -5.00
N ASN A 691 -22.60 -21.88 -5.99
CA ASN A 691 -22.49 -21.33 -7.34
C ASN A 691 -23.36 -22.15 -8.29
N PHE A 692 -24.30 -21.48 -8.94
CA PHE A 692 -25.22 -22.07 -9.93
C PHE A 692 -24.78 -21.64 -11.32
N ILE A 693 -24.55 -22.63 -12.18
CA ILE A 693 -24.00 -22.44 -13.52
C ILE A 693 -25.08 -22.79 -14.53
N PHE A 694 -25.31 -21.92 -15.49
CA PHE A 694 -26.29 -22.06 -16.56
C PHE A 694 -25.57 -22.05 -17.90
N GLU A 695 -25.72 -23.11 -18.67
CA GLU A 695 -25.09 -23.29 -19.97
C GLU A 695 -26.07 -22.91 -21.09
N TYR A 696 -25.60 -22.08 -22.02
CA TYR A 696 -26.34 -21.66 -23.20
C TYR A 696 -25.53 -21.94 -24.46
N VAL A 697 -25.92 -22.97 -25.19
CA VAL A 697 -25.32 -23.39 -26.46
C VAL A 697 -26.16 -22.80 -27.62
N ASN A 698 -25.55 -22.70 -28.79
CA ASN A 698 -26.24 -22.28 -30.02
C ASN A 698 -26.40 -23.46 -30.98
#